data_AF-A0A6G7XHA3-F1
#
_entry.id   AF-A0A6G7XHA3-F1
#
_cell.length_a   1.000
_cell.length_b   1.000
_cell.length_c   1.000
_cell.angle_alpha   90.00
_cell.angle_beta   90.00
_cell.angle_gamma   90.00
#
_symmetry.space_group_name_H-M   'P 1'
#
loop_
_entity.id
_entity.type
_entity.pdbx_description
1 polymer ?
#
loop_
_entity_poly.entity_id
_entity_poly.type
_entity_poly.pdbx_seq_one_letter_code
_entity_poly.pdbx_strand_id
1 'polypeptide(L)'
;MKRGEEWRLNGDLFNPQLAGYIETYLSAKPSHLREPLEVLSLFQHVKLSEFGTRYSADIVQQLEQEKLVISEESDGSQFLEASPPVVANHLRSTISSERAREILSWFADTLEDADGESLDHAIDESSIELEGSAWPRSHAVLRRSRLLDVALAEKMRMKWRSDYESEKREWTANPSLETGLPLLRKLVVWENAPGETEELLARLSRVTGTSAAAAEAASLQLEIQSTRNGPERLDELALELADRFPQYAYAFEGQSIFLASMFSSAEEVAQISDSLMPASDGGSGVVEAFREAIAGMEDPDALESLLPIKATKRLAPFLRQSLRTRYLTVNLGMLAQGRIVEMTGSVLDQLEEALAAEDYRLIVQHSYFAALGLYLMGQFENAALVSDAVFASEPPISVQRYYYAALLLLNALISYRSGSGLVALRFIDHFTSLQIRDSAIPGATAEIGVAIQALQRRDTETAIEALGVGLGRCLANGWVLAAFYLSVVATQLGIGAPLRERVDSLGLRAQLTPRLMALLDMCLSFHDSEPRATEKLAELFLGWDDPYFAAVCLESATQRWLLRSDFENAALTEARRNRLALGPISSPVDWVDQPLGVEFVLTPREEELALHATLGTQEIARKFSLSPRTVENHLHRAMKKLNITDRRELRNRMIALRAHKSGTP
;
A
#
# COMPACT_ATOMS: atom_id res chain seq x y z
N MET A 1 28.28 3.41 18.02
CA MET A 1 29.15 2.22 18.16
C MET A 1 30.48 2.42 17.41
N LYS A 2 31.63 2.10 18.02
CA LYS A 2 32.95 2.21 17.37
C LYS A 2 33.26 0.98 16.51
N ARG A 3 33.57 1.16 15.22
CA ARG A 3 34.10 0.12 14.35
C ARG A 3 35.41 0.59 13.73
N GLY A 4 36.52 0.11 14.31
CA GLY A 4 37.86 0.57 13.91
C GLY A 4 38.20 1.90 14.58
N GLU A 5 38.84 2.81 13.85
CA GLU A 5 39.13 4.17 14.35
C GLU A 5 37.92 5.11 14.28
N GLU A 6 36.86 4.76 13.55
CA GLU A 6 35.65 5.58 13.44
C GLU A 6 34.43 5.05 14.21
N TRP A 7 33.59 5.99 14.63
CA TRP A 7 32.36 5.77 15.36
C TRP A 7 31.15 6.03 14.45
N ARG A 8 30.17 5.12 14.45
CA ARG A 8 28.86 5.35 13.81
C ARG A 8 27.71 5.05 14.75
N LEU A 9 26.73 5.94 14.83
CA LEU A 9 25.52 5.78 15.65
C LEU A 9 24.38 5.18 14.80
N ASN A 10 23.48 4.40 15.42
CA ASN A 10 22.29 3.85 14.77
C ASN A 10 21.11 4.07 15.73
N GLY A 11 20.05 4.77 15.29
CA GLY A 11 18.99 5.33 16.13
C GLY A 11 18.97 6.87 16.12
N ASP A 12 17.94 7.47 16.72
CA ASP A 12 17.80 8.93 16.80
C ASP A 12 19.01 9.54 17.54
N LEU A 13 19.74 10.47 16.91
CA LEU A 13 20.97 11.07 17.46
C LEU A 13 20.71 11.96 18.68
N PHE A 14 19.44 12.29 18.93
CA PHE A 14 19.02 13.24 19.94
C PHE A 14 18.77 12.56 21.30
N ASN A 15 19.40 13.10 22.34
CA ASN A 15 19.14 12.78 23.73
C ASN A 15 18.74 14.10 24.43
N PRO A 16 17.64 14.15 25.21
CA PRO A 16 17.24 15.36 25.94
C PRO A 16 18.34 15.99 26.81
N GLN A 17 19.31 15.20 27.26
CA GLN A 17 20.47 15.68 28.03
C GLN A 17 21.46 16.51 27.18
N LEU A 18 21.41 16.40 25.85
CA LEU A 18 22.22 17.18 24.91
C LEU A 18 21.57 18.52 24.54
N ALA A 19 20.28 18.72 24.83
CA ALA A 19 19.53 19.91 24.46
C ALA A 19 20.21 21.21 24.93
N GLY A 20 20.71 21.24 26.18
CA GLY A 20 21.42 22.41 26.71
C GLY A 20 22.74 22.71 25.99
N TYR A 21 23.46 21.69 25.54
CA TYR A 21 24.71 21.85 24.78
C TYR A 21 24.44 22.29 23.34
N ILE A 22 23.38 21.77 22.72
CA ILE A 22 22.96 22.16 21.36
C ILE A 22 22.43 23.60 21.36
N GLU A 23 21.63 24.01 22.35
CA GLU A 23 21.21 25.42 22.50
C GLU A 23 22.40 26.36 22.77
N THR A 24 23.38 25.92 23.56
CA THR A 24 24.62 26.70 23.76
C THR A 24 25.43 26.81 22.46
N TYR A 25 25.49 25.73 21.68
CA TYR A 25 26.15 25.72 20.37
C TYR A 25 25.44 26.63 19.36
N LEU A 26 24.10 26.57 19.29
CA LEU A 26 23.28 27.37 18.39
C LEU A 26 23.22 28.85 18.80
N SER A 27 23.22 29.16 20.10
CA SER A 27 23.25 30.55 20.60
C SER A 27 24.58 31.27 20.35
N ALA A 28 25.66 30.51 20.12
CA ALA A 28 26.94 31.06 19.68
C ALA A 28 26.98 31.37 18.16
N LYS A 29 25.96 30.95 17.40
CA LYS A 29 25.84 31.23 15.96
C LYS A 29 25.06 32.52 15.72
N PRO A 30 25.29 33.19 14.58
CA PRO A 30 24.49 34.34 14.19
C PRO A 30 23.00 34.00 14.16
N SER A 31 22.17 34.82 14.83
CA SER A 31 20.74 34.55 15.02
C SER A 31 19.96 34.48 13.70
N HIS A 32 20.43 35.17 12.65
CA HIS A 32 19.81 35.14 11.32
C HIS A 32 19.97 33.80 10.60
N LEU A 33 20.88 32.93 11.04
CA LEU A 33 21.02 31.57 10.49
C LEU A 33 20.04 30.57 11.10
N ARG A 34 19.32 30.94 12.17
CA ARG A 34 18.43 30.03 12.90
C ARG A 34 17.23 29.61 12.06
N GLU A 35 16.52 30.57 11.45
CA GLU A 35 15.37 30.28 10.59
C GLU A 35 15.74 29.44 9.35
N PRO A 36 16.77 29.78 8.55
CA PRO A 36 17.24 28.93 7.46
C PRO A 36 17.56 27.49 7.90
N LEU A 37 18.15 27.34 9.09
CA LEU A 37 18.48 26.04 9.64
C LEU A 37 17.25 25.28 10.14
N GLU A 38 16.24 25.95 10.70
CA GLU A 38 14.94 25.37 11.04
C GLU A 38 14.23 24.83 9.80
N VAL A 39 14.26 25.58 8.69
CA VAL A 39 13.76 25.14 7.38
C VAL A 39 14.48 23.86 6.94
N LEU A 40 15.81 23.86 6.85
CA LEU A 40 16.58 22.68 6.43
C LEU A 40 16.42 21.49 7.39
N SER A 41 16.18 21.76 8.67
CA SER A 41 15.92 20.73 9.68
C SER A 41 14.56 20.07 9.49
N LEU A 42 13.55 20.75 8.94
CA LEU A 42 12.24 20.17 8.68
C LEU A 42 12.22 19.33 7.38
N PHE A 43 12.94 19.75 6.34
CA PHE A 43 12.85 19.13 5.01
C PHE A 43 13.96 18.12 4.69
N GLN A 44 15.03 18.07 5.49
CA GLN A 44 16.19 17.17 5.39
C GLN A 44 17.02 17.29 4.09
N HIS A 45 16.42 17.34 2.91
CA HIS A 45 17.08 17.61 1.63
C HIS A 45 16.27 18.64 0.84
N VAL A 46 16.81 19.85 0.66
CA VAL A 46 16.15 20.94 -0.09
C VAL A 46 16.99 21.29 -1.30
N LYS A 47 16.42 21.43 -2.50
CA LYS A 47 17.20 21.88 -3.65
C LYS A 47 17.72 23.30 -3.42
N LEU A 48 18.97 23.53 -3.79
CA LEU A 48 19.61 24.84 -3.67
C LEU A 48 18.84 25.93 -4.43
N SER A 49 18.27 25.59 -5.59
CA SER A 49 17.44 26.50 -6.38
C SER A 49 16.16 26.94 -5.67
N GLU A 50 15.50 26.02 -4.97
CA GLU A 50 14.27 26.26 -4.21
C GLU A 50 14.59 27.03 -2.92
N PHE A 51 15.66 26.65 -2.22
CA PHE A 51 16.13 27.34 -1.02
C PHE A 51 16.61 28.78 -1.30
N GLY A 52 17.23 28.98 -2.47
CA GLY A 52 17.75 30.26 -2.94
C GLY A 52 16.68 31.31 -3.27
N THR A 53 15.41 30.92 -3.37
CA THR A 53 14.29 31.85 -3.59
C THR A 53 14.08 32.80 -2.41
N ARG A 54 14.36 32.33 -1.18
CA ARG A 54 14.14 33.07 0.08
C ARG A 54 15.44 33.50 0.74
N TYR A 55 16.48 32.68 0.65
CA TYR A 55 17.76 32.94 1.31
C TYR A 55 18.82 33.25 0.27
N SER A 56 19.45 34.43 0.42
CA SER A 56 20.54 34.85 -0.47
C SER A 56 21.69 33.84 -0.46
N ALA A 57 22.46 33.79 -1.55
CA ALA A 57 23.67 32.97 -1.63
C ALA A 57 24.64 33.20 -0.47
N ASP A 58 24.71 34.41 0.08
CA ASP A 58 25.53 34.74 1.25
C ASP A 58 25.10 33.98 2.53
N ILE A 59 23.80 33.72 2.71
CA ILE A 59 23.28 32.95 3.84
C ILE A 59 23.64 31.47 3.68
N VAL A 60 23.49 30.91 2.48
CA VAL A 60 23.89 29.53 2.18
C VAL A 60 25.38 29.35 2.42
N GLN A 61 26.21 30.28 1.93
CA GLN A 61 27.65 30.25 2.14
C GLN A 61 28.02 30.35 3.62
N GLN A 62 27.33 31.18 4.40
CA GLN A 62 27.53 31.27 5.84
C GLN A 62 27.12 30.00 6.58
N LEU A 63 26.01 29.36 6.18
CA LEU A 63 25.59 28.07 6.75
C LEU A 63 26.64 26.97 6.50
N GLU A 64 27.25 26.93 5.31
CA GLU A 64 28.35 26.01 4.99
C GLU A 64 29.63 26.34 5.77
N GLN A 65 30.00 27.62 5.88
CA GLN A 65 31.18 28.07 6.64
C GLN A 65 31.06 27.73 8.12
N GLU A 66 29.86 27.90 8.69
CA GLU A 66 29.55 27.54 10.08
C GLU A 66 29.38 26.02 10.28
N LYS A 67 29.48 25.22 9.21
CA LYS A 67 29.28 23.78 9.16
C LYS A 67 27.91 23.36 9.68
N LEU A 68 26.91 24.21 9.42
CA LEU A 68 25.51 23.99 9.76
C LEU A 68 24.74 23.29 8.63
N VAL A 69 25.33 23.23 7.43
CA VAL A 69 24.76 22.63 6.23
C VAL A 69 25.83 21.91 5.42
N ILE A 70 25.45 20.84 4.73
CA ILE A 70 26.23 20.18 3.69
C ILE A 70 25.49 20.26 2.35
N SER A 71 26.26 20.36 1.27
CA SER A 71 25.77 20.35 -0.11
C SER A 71 26.07 18.99 -0.75
N GLU A 72 25.06 18.35 -1.34
CA GLU A 72 25.20 17.12 -2.12
C GLU A 72 24.65 17.29 -3.53
N GLU A 73 25.29 16.67 -4.54
CA GLU A 73 24.86 16.73 -5.93
C GLU A 73 24.25 15.37 -6.34
N SER A 74 23.00 15.39 -6.82
CA SER A 74 22.26 14.21 -7.30
C SER A 74 21.43 14.55 -8.53
N ASP A 75 21.50 13.71 -9.57
CA ASP A 75 20.75 13.86 -10.82
C ASP A 75 20.82 15.28 -11.45
N GLY A 76 22.00 15.90 -11.39
CA GLY A 76 22.25 17.24 -11.95
C GLY A 76 21.66 18.40 -11.14
N SER A 77 21.10 18.12 -9.95
CA SER A 77 20.60 19.12 -9.00
C SER A 77 21.41 19.13 -7.71
N GLN A 78 21.64 20.32 -7.14
CA GLN A 78 22.30 20.47 -5.85
C GLN A 78 21.27 20.53 -4.71
N PHE A 79 21.51 19.78 -3.65
CA PHE A 79 20.69 19.69 -2.45
C PHE A 79 21.46 20.18 -1.23
N LEU A 80 20.75 20.78 -0.28
CA LEU A 80 21.24 21.22 1.01
C LEU A 80 20.62 20.36 2.12
N GLU A 81 21.47 19.87 3.03
CA GLU A 81 21.05 19.14 4.24
C GLU A 81 21.63 19.80 5.50
N ALA A 82 20.83 19.91 6.56
CA ALA A 82 21.27 20.42 7.85
C ALA A 82 22.27 19.45 8.53
N SER A 83 23.41 19.99 8.94
CA SER A 83 24.51 19.26 9.57
C SER A 83 25.01 19.99 10.81
N PRO A 84 25.48 19.32 11.87
CA PRO A 84 25.38 17.89 12.10
C PRO A 84 23.93 17.43 12.33
N PRO A 85 23.56 16.18 12.00
CA PRO A 85 22.16 15.72 12.09
C PRO A 85 21.53 15.83 13.48
N VAL A 86 22.33 15.84 14.55
CA VAL A 86 21.84 16.06 15.93
C VAL A 86 21.25 17.45 16.14
N VAL A 87 21.73 18.46 15.41
CA VAL A 87 21.19 19.82 15.43
C VAL A 87 19.84 19.86 14.72
N ALA A 88 19.72 19.18 13.58
CA ALA A 88 18.46 19.06 12.87
C ALA A 88 17.39 18.35 13.70
N ASN A 89 17.75 17.25 14.38
CA ASN A 89 16.83 16.52 15.26
C ASN A 89 16.39 17.37 16.46
N HIS A 90 17.32 18.11 17.08
CA HIS A 90 16.99 19.03 18.19
C HIS A 90 16.00 20.11 17.74
N LEU A 91 16.27 20.78 16.62
CA LEU A 91 15.37 21.81 16.08
C LEU A 91 13.98 21.23 15.75
N ARG A 92 13.91 20.06 15.08
CA ARG A 92 12.63 19.38 14.83
C ARG A 92 11.82 19.10 16.11
N SER A 93 12.49 18.74 17.20
CA SER A 93 11.84 18.43 18.48
C SER A 93 11.44 19.67 19.30
N THR A 94 11.98 20.85 18.97
CA THR A 94 11.82 22.09 19.77
C THR A 94 11.06 23.20 19.04
N ILE A 95 10.93 23.13 17.71
CA ILE A 95 10.09 24.05 16.93
C ILE A 95 8.64 23.94 17.40
N SER A 96 8.02 25.08 17.68
CA SER A 96 6.60 25.13 18.07
C SER A 96 5.69 24.75 16.90
N SER A 97 4.53 24.18 17.19
CA SER A 97 3.57 23.78 16.16
C SER A 97 3.06 24.94 15.30
N GLU A 98 3.06 26.17 15.83
CA GLU A 98 2.72 27.38 15.07
C GLU A 98 3.84 27.76 14.09
N ARG A 99 5.10 27.68 14.52
CA ARG A 99 6.26 27.98 13.69
C ARG A 99 6.50 26.93 12.61
N ALA A 100 6.32 25.64 12.93
CA ALA A 100 6.37 24.58 11.94
C ALA A 100 5.30 24.77 10.85
N ARG A 101 4.08 25.17 11.23
CA ARG A 101 2.99 25.45 10.29
C ARG A 101 3.31 26.64 9.38
N GLU A 102 3.89 27.71 9.92
CA GLU A 102 4.33 28.88 9.15
C GLU A 102 5.38 28.49 8.11
N ILE A 103 6.39 27.70 8.50
CA ILE A 103 7.46 27.24 7.61
C ILE A 103 6.92 26.29 6.53
N LEU A 104 6.05 25.36 6.90
CA LEU A 104 5.45 24.39 5.97
C LEU A 104 4.50 25.05 4.96
N SER A 105 3.68 26.01 5.40
CA SER A 105 2.77 26.76 4.52
C SER A 105 3.56 27.52 3.46
N TRP A 106 4.63 28.21 3.85
CA TRP A 106 5.47 28.93 2.90
C TRP A 106 6.15 28.01 1.88
N PHE A 107 6.66 26.85 2.32
CA PHE A 107 7.32 25.93 1.40
C PHE A 107 6.33 25.34 0.38
N ALA A 108 5.06 25.14 0.78
CA ALA A 108 3.99 24.76 -0.14
C ALA A 108 3.69 25.88 -1.16
N ASP A 109 3.55 27.13 -0.73
CA ASP A 109 3.31 28.28 -1.62
C ASP A 109 4.47 28.48 -2.63
N THR A 110 5.71 28.22 -2.21
CA THR A 110 6.90 28.37 -3.06
C THR A 110 7.01 27.28 -4.13
N LEU A 111 6.43 26.09 -3.88
CA LEU A 111 6.33 25.01 -4.86
C LEU A 111 5.21 25.27 -5.86
N GLU A 112 4.09 25.88 -5.43
CA GLU A 112 3.00 26.30 -6.32
C GLU A 112 3.44 27.39 -7.31
N ASP A 113 4.27 28.35 -6.87
CA ASP A 113 4.80 29.42 -7.72
C ASP A 113 5.92 28.96 -8.68
N ALA A 114 6.67 27.90 -8.34
CA ALA A 114 7.74 27.36 -9.18
C ALA A 114 7.22 26.50 -10.34
N ASP A 115 6.03 25.91 -10.19
CA ASP A 115 5.39 25.06 -11.20
C ASP A 115 4.41 25.81 -12.13
N GLY A 116 4.14 27.11 -11.90
CA GLY A 116 3.69 28.06 -12.92
C GLY A 116 2.44 27.71 -13.77
N GLU A 117 1.68 26.68 -13.40
CA GLU A 117 0.29 26.46 -13.79
C GLU A 117 -0.53 26.46 -12.51
N SER A 118 -0.97 27.66 -12.15
CA SER A 118 -1.87 27.94 -11.05
C SER A 118 -3.08 26.98 -11.06
N LEU A 119 -3.26 26.30 -9.92
CA LEU A 119 -4.40 25.45 -9.51
C LEU A 119 -5.69 26.25 -9.27
N ASP A 120 -5.90 27.33 -10.02
CA ASP A 120 -7.06 28.23 -9.91
C ASP A 120 -7.92 28.11 -11.19
N HIS A 121 -8.42 26.90 -11.44
CA HIS A 121 -9.60 26.71 -12.26
C HIS A 121 -10.80 26.50 -11.36
N ALA A 122 -11.51 27.62 -11.15
CA ALA A 122 -12.92 27.60 -10.83
C ALA A 122 -13.63 26.59 -11.74
N ILE A 123 -14.29 25.64 -11.08
CA ILE A 123 -15.14 24.61 -11.65
C ILE A 123 -16.09 25.25 -12.68
N ASP A 124 -15.82 25.03 -13.96
CA ASP A 124 -16.84 25.13 -15.00
C ASP A 124 -17.58 23.79 -15.02
N GLU A 125 -18.82 23.80 -14.55
CA GLU A 125 -19.71 22.63 -14.40
C GLU A 125 -20.13 21.96 -15.73
N SER A 126 -19.46 22.24 -16.86
CA SER A 126 -19.96 21.90 -18.19
C SER A 126 -19.06 21.07 -19.11
N SER A 127 -17.89 20.60 -18.67
CA SER A 127 -17.05 19.74 -19.52
C SER A 127 -16.16 18.77 -18.73
N ILE A 128 -16.73 17.65 -18.28
CA ILE A 128 -15.97 16.42 -18.05
C ILE A 128 -16.17 15.58 -19.30
N GLU A 129 -15.43 15.90 -20.36
CA GLU A 129 -15.11 14.91 -21.37
C GLU A 129 -13.91 14.12 -20.83
N LEU A 130 -14.09 12.81 -20.65
CA LEU A 130 -13.02 11.85 -20.37
C LEU A 130 -12.07 11.82 -21.56
N GLU A 131 -11.21 12.83 -21.70
CA GLU A 131 -10.12 12.84 -22.66
C GLU A 131 -9.03 11.87 -22.18
N GLY A 132 -8.97 10.70 -22.85
CA GLY A 132 -7.77 9.89 -23.04
C GLY A 132 -6.89 9.61 -21.82
N SER A 133 -7.23 8.55 -21.09
CA SER A 133 -6.28 7.62 -20.43
C SER A 133 -4.89 8.18 -20.06
N ALA A 134 -4.84 9.15 -19.15
CA ALA A 134 -3.58 9.54 -18.52
C ALA A 134 -3.09 8.36 -17.65
N TRP A 135 -2.06 7.70 -18.15
CA TRP A 135 -1.32 6.65 -17.46
C TRP A 135 -1.02 7.01 -15.99
N PRO A 136 -1.26 6.13 -14.99
CA PRO A 136 -1.23 6.50 -13.56
C PRO A 136 0.05 7.15 -13.04
N ARG A 137 1.21 7.00 -13.71
CA ARG A 137 2.49 7.51 -13.21
C ARG A 137 2.59 9.03 -13.07
N SER A 138 1.77 9.79 -13.79
CA SER A 138 1.77 11.25 -13.68
C SER A 138 0.87 11.77 -12.55
N HIS A 139 0.14 10.90 -11.85
CA HIS A 139 -0.84 11.28 -10.85
C HIS A 139 -0.19 11.97 -9.64
N ALA A 140 -0.81 13.04 -9.13
CA ALA A 140 -0.26 13.86 -8.06
C ALA A 140 0.04 13.05 -6.78
N VAL A 141 -0.86 12.13 -6.40
CA VAL A 141 -0.68 11.15 -5.32
C VAL A 141 0.64 10.38 -5.43
N LEU A 142 1.03 9.93 -6.63
CA LEU A 142 2.25 9.15 -6.84
C LEU A 142 3.52 10.02 -6.92
N ARG A 143 3.38 11.33 -7.13
CA ARG A 143 4.49 12.28 -7.09
C ARG A 143 4.84 12.74 -5.67
N ARG A 144 4.02 12.41 -4.67
CA ARG A 144 4.31 12.78 -3.29
C ARG A 144 5.58 12.09 -2.81
N SER A 145 6.41 12.84 -2.10
CA SER A 145 7.56 12.25 -1.45
C SER A 145 7.11 11.52 -0.18
N ARG A 146 7.79 10.42 0.17
CA ARG A 146 7.56 9.70 1.43
C ARG A 146 7.60 10.61 2.67
N LEU A 147 8.35 11.71 2.63
CA LEU A 147 8.41 12.69 3.72
C LEU A 147 7.11 13.47 3.87
N LEU A 148 6.45 13.85 2.76
CA LEU A 148 5.12 14.46 2.81
C LEU A 148 4.09 13.48 3.37
N ASP A 149 4.15 12.20 2.99
CA ASP A 149 3.19 11.20 3.50
C ASP A 149 3.37 10.95 5.00
N VAL A 150 4.60 10.89 5.51
CA VAL A 150 4.86 10.79 6.96
C VAL A 150 4.37 12.03 7.71
N ALA A 151 4.65 13.22 7.19
CA ALA A 151 4.19 14.47 7.80
C ALA A 151 2.65 14.58 7.80
N LEU A 152 2.02 14.20 6.69
CA LEU A 152 0.57 14.16 6.56
C LEU A 152 -0.04 13.15 7.54
N ALA A 153 0.52 11.96 7.65
CA ALA A 153 0.04 10.95 8.57
C ALA A 153 0.20 11.35 10.04
N GLU A 154 1.32 11.98 10.42
CA GLU A 154 1.49 12.56 11.75
C GLU A 154 0.48 13.68 12.03
N LYS A 155 0.25 14.59 11.07
CA LYS A 155 -0.78 15.62 11.16
C LYS A 155 -2.16 14.99 11.38
N MET A 156 -2.51 13.96 10.60
CA MET A 156 -3.78 13.25 10.71
C MET A 156 -3.92 12.57 12.08
N ARG A 157 -2.88 11.87 12.57
CA ARG A 157 -2.84 11.27 13.92
C ARG A 157 -3.10 12.30 15.01
N MET A 158 -2.37 13.41 14.98
CA MET A 158 -2.49 14.46 16.00
C MET A 158 -3.90 15.06 16.01
N LYS A 159 -4.44 15.38 14.83
CA LYS A 159 -5.81 15.89 14.69
C LYS A 159 -6.82 14.87 15.21
N TRP A 160 -6.69 13.61 14.82
CA TRP A 160 -7.63 12.57 15.22
C TRP A 160 -7.63 12.34 16.73
N ARG A 161 -6.44 12.37 17.36
CA ARG A 161 -6.29 12.28 18.81
C ARG A 161 -6.95 13.44 19.53
N SER A 162 -6.73 14.66 19.06
CA SER A 162 -7.37 15.85 19.60
C SER A 162 -8.90 15.76 19.51
N ASP A 163 -9.43 15.37 18.35
CA ASP A 163 -10.86 15.20 18.14
C ASP A 163 -11.42 14.11 19.07
N TYR A 164 -10.80 12.94 19.12
CA TYR A 164 -11.21 11.83 20.00
C TYR A 164 -11.23 12.23 21.48
N GLU A 165 -10.18 12.91 21.97
CA GLU A 165 -10.11 13.37 23.36
C GLU A 165 -11.17 14.46 23.66
N SER A 166 -11.57 15.25 22.66
CA SER A 166 -12.69 16.19 22.77
C SER A 166 -14.03 15.45 22.90
N GLU A 167 -14.34 14.57 21.96
CA GLU A 167 -15.60 13.80 21.93
C GLU A 167 -15.74 12.91 23.17
N LYS A 168 -14.64 12.30 23.63
CA LYS A 168 -14.63 11.50 24.86
C LYS A 168 -14.96 12.33 26.09
N ARG A 169 -14.45 13.56 26.19
CA ARG A 169 -14.76 14.46 27.30
C ARG A 169 -16.24 14.84 27.29
N GLU A 170 -16.80 15.15 26.12
CA GLU A 170 -18.23 15.46 25.97
C GLU A 170 -19.12 14.27 26.35
N TRP A 171 -18.81 13.08 25.85
CA TRP A 171 -19.51 11.84 26.23
C TRP A 171 -19.44 11.55 27.72
N THR A 172 -18.26 11.71 28.33
CA THR A 172 -18.07 11.46 29.78
C THR A 172 -18.87 12.45 30.63
N ALA A 173 -18.94 13.71 30.20
CA ALA A 173 -19.69 14.75 30.90
C ALA A 173 -21.21 14.59 30.75
N ASN A 174 -21.68 14.17 29.57
CA ASN A 174 -23.09 14.00 29.27
C ASN A 174 -23.33 12.79 28.36
N PRO A 175 -23.48 11.57 28.91
CA PRO A 175 -23.69 10.37 28.11
C PRO A 175 -25.05 10.37 27.41
N SER A 176 -25.07 10.65 26.10
CA SER A 176 -26.27 10.65 25.27
C SER A 176 -25.97 10.17 23.84
N LEU A 177 -27.00 9.90 23.04
CA LEU A 177 -26.79 9.57 21.62
C LEU A 177 -26.05 10.68 20.85
N GLU A 178 -26.31 11.95 21.21
CA GLU A 178 -25.70 13.12 20.55
C GLU A 178 -24.20 13.21 20.80
N THR A 179 -23.73 12.84 21.98
CA THR A 179 -22.30 12.85 22.35
C THR A 179 -21.62 11.50 22.07
N GLY A 180 -22.38 10.40 22.09
CA GLY A 180 -21.85 9.05 21.92
C GLY A 180 -21.65 8.65 20.45
N LEU A 181 -22.51 9.10 19.52
CA LEU A 181 -22.35 8.78 18.09
C LEU A 181 -21.08 9.41 17.47
N PRO A 182 -20.74 10.68 17.71
CA PRO A 182 -19.45 11.24 17.26
C PRO A 182 -18.25 10.46 17.80
N LEU A 183 -18.25 10.10 19.09
CA LEU A 183 -17.22 9.27 19.69
C LEU A 183 -17.15 7.89 19.03
N LEU A 184 -18.29 7.24 18.78
CA LEU A 184 -18.34 5.95 18.10
C LEU A 184 -17.77 6.04 16.68
N ARG A 185 -18.06 7.11 15.93
CA ARG A 185 -17.48 7.32 14.59
C ARG A 185 -15.95 7.39 14.63
N LYS A 186 -15.39 8.01 15.66
CA LYS A 186 -13.93 8.10 15.87
C LYS A 186 -13.33 6.75 16.29
N LEU A 187 -14.01 5.99 17.14
CA LEU A 187 -13.57 4.67 17.59
C LEU A 187 -13.58 3.61 16.47
N VAL A 188 -14.57 3.67 15.57
CA VAL A 188 -14.67 2.79 14.40
C VAL A 188 -13.44 2.88 13.49
N VAL A 189 -12.78 4.03 13.49
CA VAL A 189 -11.56 4.32 12.74
C VAL A 189 -10.31 3.96 13.54
N TRP A 190 -10.32 4.23 14.85
CA TRP A 190 -9.16 4.07 15.72
C TRP A 190 -9.56 3.63 17.13
N GLU A 191 -9.13 2.43 17.53
CA GLU A 191 -9.34 1.92 18.89
C GLU A 191 -8.01 1.74 19.61
N ASN A 192 -7.70 2.67 20.52
CA ASN A 192 -6.57 2.54 21.45
C ASN A 192 -6.92 1.77 22.74
N ALA A 193 -8.20 1.38 22.92
CA ALA A 193 -8.68 0.72 24.13
C ALA A 193 -9.89 -0.18 23.83
N PRO A 194 -9.68 -1.51 23.62
CA PRO A 194 -10.72 -2.47 23.24
C PRO A 194 -11.98 -2.48 24.12
N GLY A 195 -11.82 -2.23 25.42
CA GLY A 195 -12.93 -2.21 26.37
C GLY A 195 -13.82 -0.96 26.27
N GLU A 196 -13.33 0.14 25.70
CA GLU A 196 -14.09 1.39 25.63
C GLU A 196 -15.18 1.33 24.57
N THR A 197 -14.92 0.69 23.43
CA THR A 197 -15.95 0.49 22.40
C THR A 197 -17.07 -0.39 22.94
N GLU A 198 -16.76 -1.46 23.66
CA GLU A 198 -17.79 -2.34 24.24
C GLU A 198 -18.66 -1.62 25.26
N GLU A 199 -18.05 -0.83 26.15
CA GLU A 199 -18.81 -0.01 27.10
C GLU A 199 -19.69 1.01 26.37
N LEU A 200 -19.16 1.69 25.36
CA LEU A 200 -19.90 2.67 24.57
C LEU A 200 -21.07 2.02 23.83
N LEU A 201 -20.84 0.90 23.15
CA LEU A 201 -21.90 0.16 22.43
C LEU A 201 -22.97 -0.29 23.42
N ALA A 202 -22.61 -0.93 24.53
CA ALA A 202 -23.56 -1.41 25.54
C ALA A 202 -24.43 -0.29 26.13
N ARG A 203 -23.87 0.91 26.30
CA ARG A 203 -24.62 2.10 26.74
C ARG A 203 -25.50 2.66 25.62
N LEU A 204 -24.98 2.78 24.39
CA LEU A 204 -25.74 3.28 23.24
C LEU A 204 -26.92 2.36 22.89
N SER A 205 -26.79 1.04 23.02
CA SER A 205 -27.88 0.08 22.80
C SER A 205 -29.07 0.29 23.75
N ARG A 206 -28.84 0.92 24.92
CA ARG A 206 -29.89 1.26 25.90
C ARG A 206 -30.54 2.61 25.62
N VAL A 207 -29.98 3.43 24.73
CA VAL A 207 -30.57 4.72 24.38
C VAL A 207 -31.79 4.48 23.48
N THR A 208 -32.94 4.97 23.95
CA THR A 208 -34.24 4.77 23.30
C THR A 208 -34.51 5.86 22.26
N GLY A 209 -35.06 5.48 21.10
CA GLY A 209 -35.40 6.42 20.03
C GLY A 209 -35.37 5.80 18.63
N THR A 210 -36.03 6.49 17.69
CA THR A 210 -36.16 6.14 16.26
C THR A 210 -35.53 7.21 15.34
N SER A 211 -34.65 8.06 15.88
CA SER A 211 -33.98 9.12 15.12
C SER A 211 -32.98 8.57 14.11
N ALA A 212 -32.60 9.39 13.12
CA ALA A 212 -31.55 9.04 12.15
C ALA A 212 -30.21 8.70 12.83
N ALA A 213 -29.86 9.43 13.90
CA ALA A 213 -28.66 9.16 14.69
C ALA A 213 -28.72 7.79 15.39
N ALA A 214 -29.91 7.36 15.83
CA ALA A 214 -30.08 6.07 16.48
C ALA A 214 -29.96 4.92 15.47
N ALA A 215 -30.49 5.12 14.26
CA ALA A 215 -30.33 4.17 13.16
C ALA A 215 -28.85 4.03 12.74
N GLU A 216 -28.11 5.13 12.64
CA GLU A 216 -26.68 5.10 12.33
C GLU A 216 -25.86 4.41 13.42
N ALA A 217 -26.13 4.67 14.70
CA ALA A 217 -25.48 3.97 15.79
C ALA A 217 -25.73 2.46 15.73
N ALA A 218 -26.96 2.04 15.40
CA ALA A 218 -27.32 0.64 15.22
C ALA A 218 -26.60 0.00 14.01
N SER A 219 -26.46 0.73 12.90
CA SER A 219 -25.73 0.28 11.71
C SER A 219 -24.23 0.09 11.99
N LEU A 220 -23.60 1.00 12.74
CA LEU A 220 -22.21 0.85 13.17
C LEU A 220 -22.04 -0.30 14.18
N GLN A 221 -23.02 -0.50 15.06
CA GLN A 221 -23.07 -1.65 15.97
C GLN A 221 -23.09 -2.97 15.19
N LEU A 222 -23.95 -3.08 14.18
CA LEU A 222 -24.02 -4.25 13.30
C LEU A 222 -22.66 -4.51 12.63
N GLU A 223 -22.04 -3.49 12.02
CA GLU A 223 -20.73 -3.60 11.36
C GLU A 223 -19.63 -4.11 12.30
N ILE A 224 -19.54 -3.56 13.52
CA ILE A 224 -18.53 -3.95 14.51
C ILE A 224 -18.80 -5.38 15.01
N GLN A 225 -20.07 -5.71 15.30
CA GLN A 225 -20.44 -7.04 15.78
C GLN A 225 -20.15 -8.10 14.73
N SER A 226 -20.48 -7.88 13.46
CA SER A 226 -20.19 -8.83 12.38
C SER A 226 -18.70 -9.03 12.18
N THR A 227 -17.91 -7.96 12.28
CA THR A 227 -16.44 -8.02 12.17
C THR A 227 -15.83 -8.85 13.32
N ARG A 228 -16.37 -8.76 14.54
CA ARG A 228 -15.84 -9.48 15.71
C ARG A 228 -16.39 -10.91 15.83
N ASN A 229 -17.70 -11.07 15.67
CA ASN A 229 -18.44 -12.31 15.98
C ASN A 229 -18.78 -13.14 14.75
N GLY A 230 -18.69 -12.56 13.55
CA GLY A 230 -19.02 -13.22 12.29
C GLY A 230 -20.42 -12.90 11.78
N PRO A 231 -20.82 -13.49 10.65
CA PRO A 231 -22.09 -13.21 9.99
C PRO A 231 -23.30 -13.92 10.63
N GLU A 232 -23.12 -14.64 11.74
CA GLU A 232 -24.20 -15.37 12.40
C GLU A 232 -25.33 -14.42 12.84
N ARG A 233 -26.58 -14.76 12.48
CA ARG A 233 -27.80 -14.01 12.81
C ARG A 233 -27.88 -12.60 12.20
N LEU A 234 -27.11 -12.34 11.15
CA LEU A 234 -27.11 -11.06 10.43
C LEU A 234 -28.49 -10.69 9.88
N ASP A 235 -29.23 -11.66 9.36
CA ASP A 235 -30.58 -11.53 8.85
C ASP A 235 -31.59 -11.23 9.96
N GLU A 236 -31.55 -12.00 11.06
CA GLU A 236 -32.40 -11.77 12.23
C GLU A 236 -32.19 -10.36 12.80
N LEU A 237 -30.93 -9.94 12.99
CA LEU A 237 -30.60 -8.61 13.50
C LEU A 237 -31.01 -7.51 12.53
N ALA A 238 -30.86 -7.72 11.22
CA ALA A 238 -31.30 -6.76 10.21
C ALA A 238 -32.82 -6.57 10.22
N LEU A 239 -33.59 -7.67 10.34
CA LEU A 239 -35.05 -7.63 10.46
C LEU A 239 -35.50 -6.93 11.75
N GLU A 240 -34.87 -7.22 12.90
CA GLU A 240 -35.14 -6.53 14.16
C GLU A 240 -34.88 -5.01 14.06
N LEU A 241 -33.81 -4.62 13.36
CA LEU A 241 -33.49 -3.21 13.10
C LEU A 241 -34.43 -2.58 12.08
N ALA A 242 -34.84 -3.30 11.04
CA ALA A 242 -35.81 -2.85 10.05
C ALA A 242 -37.18 -2.61 10.71
N ASP A 243 -37.64 -3.51 11.58
CA ASP A 243 -38.87 -3.34 12.37
C ASP A 243 -38.79 -2.14 13.30
N ARG A 244 -37.63 -1.92 13.93
CA ARG A 244 -37.39 -0.78 14.82
C ARG A 244 -37.28 0.55 14.06
N PHE A 245 -36.77 0.52 12.83
CA PHE A 245 -36.52 1.69 11.98
C PHE A 245 -37.06 1.51 10.55
N PRO A 246 -38.40 1.43 10.34
CA PRO A 246 -38.98 1.07 9.05
C PRO A 246 -38.55 1.97 7.89
N GLN A 247 -38.30 3.26 8.16
CA GLN A 247 -37.83 4.22 7.16
C GLN A 247 -36.38 3.99 6.67
N TYR A 248 -35.62 3.13 7.35
CA TYR A 248 -34.24 2.76 7.03
C TYR A 248 -34.07 1.25 6.81
N ALA A 249 -35.17 0.49 6.70
CA ALA A 249 -35.15 -0.97 6.53
C ALA A 249 -34.20 -1.41 5.39
N TYR A 250 -34.33 -0.78 4.22
CA TYR A 250 -33.50 -1.04 3.04
C TYR A 250 -31.98 -0.94 3.33
N ALA A 251 -31.58 -0.03 4.22
CA ALA A 251 -30.17 0.18 4.53
C ALA A 251 -29.63 -0.87 5.48
N PHE A 252 -30.43 -1.36 6.43
CA PHE A 252 -30.04 -2.47 7.30
C PHE A 252 -30.01 -3.79 6.54
N GLU A 253 -31.01 -4.05 5.70
CA GLU A 253 -31.05 -5.20 4.80
C GLU A 253 -29.84 -5.20 3.86
N GLY A 254 -29.61 -4.09 3.17
CA GLY A 254 -28.47 -3.96 2.25
C GLY A 254 -27.11 -4.07 2.96
N GLN A 255 -26.96 -3.50 4.15
CA GLN A 255 -25.74 -3.65 4.95
C GLN A 255 -25.53 -5.10 5.40
N SER A 256 -26.60 -5.82 5.76
CA SER A 256 -26.54 -7.21 6.17
C SER A 256 -26.07 -8.10 5.01
N ILE A 257 -26.67 -7.96 3.83
CA ILE A 257 -26.24 -8.67 2.62
C ILE A 257 -24.79 -8.31 2.24
N PHE A 258 -24.41 -7.03 2.37
CA PHE A 258 -23.03 -6.59 2.14
C PHE A 258 -22.03 -7.28 3.09
N LEU A 259 -22.32 -7.29 4.39
CA LEU A 259 -21.45 -7.93 5.39
C LEU A 259 -21.41 -9.45 5.19
N ALA A 260 -22.55 -10.08 4.89
CA ALA A 260 -22.62 -11.50 4.54
C ALA A 260 -21.76 -11.79 3.29
N SER A 261 -21.86 -10.97 2.25
CA SER A 261 -21.07 -11.13 1.02
C SER A 261 -19.56 -11.09 1.26
N MET A 262 -19.09 -10.41 2.32
CA MET A 262 -17.68 -10.42 2.68
C MET A 262 -17.23 -11.64 3.48
N PHE A 263 -18.11 -12.26 4.29
CA PHE A 263 -17.70 -13.23 5.32
C PHE A 263 -18.32 -14.62 5.17
N SER A 264 -19.38 -14.75 4.37
CA SER A 264 -20.14 -15.98 4.17
C SER A 264 -19.88 -16.56 2.79
N SER A 265 -20.29 -17.82 2.62
CA SER A 265 -20.31 -18.48 1.32
C SER A 265 -21.38 -17.89 0.40
N ALA A 266 -21.20 -18.01 -0.92
CA ALA A 266 -22.18 -17.55 -1.90
C ALA A 266 -23.59 -18.17 -1.69
N GLU A 267 -23.67 -19.41 -1.20
CA GLU A 267 -24.94 -20.08 -0.89
C GLU A 267 -25.64 -19.43 0.33
N GLU A 268 -24.90 -19.19 1.41
CA GLU A 268 -25.44 -18.49 2.60
C GLU A 268 -25.87 -17.06 2.26
N VAL A 269 -25.10 -16.36 1.42
CA VAL A 269 -25.44 -15.01 0.96
C VAL A 269 -26.74 -15.03 0.17
N ALA A 270 -26.95 -16.02 -0.70
CA ALA A 270 -28.20 -16.17 -1.43
C ALA A 270 -29.38 -16.42 -0.47
N GLN A 271 -29.21 -17.26 0.54
CA GLN A 271 -30.25 -17.51 1.55
C GLN A 271 -30.61 -16.26 2.36
N ILE A 272 -29.60 -15.47 2.76
CA ILE A 272 -29.79 -14.18 3.45
C ILE A 272 -30.47 -13.17 2.53
N SER A 273 -30.09 -13.12 1.26
CA SER A 273 -30.71 -12.22 0.28
C SER A 273 -32.18 -12.59 0.00
N ASP A 274 -32.51 -13.88 -0.05
CA ASP A 274 -33.87 -14.36 -0.25
C ASP A 274 -34.78 -14.06 0.96
N SER A 275 -34.21 -14.05 2.17
CA SER A 275 -34.96 -13.71 3.40
C SER A 275 -35.14 -12.20 3.59
N LEU A 276 -34.17 -11.41 3.12
CA LEU A 276 -34.16 -9.94 3.19
C LEU A 276 -34.60 -9.36 1.84
N MET A 277 -35.90 -9.49 1.49
CA MET A 277 -36.49 -8.88 0.29
C MET A 277 -36.17 -7.38 0.20
N PRO A 278 -35.17 -6.92 -0.58
CA PRO A 278 -34.79 -5.53 -0.55
C PRO A 278 -35.89 -4.70 -1.22
N ALA A 279 -36.29 -3.61 -0.57
CA ALA A 279 -37.20 -2.66 -1.19
C ALA A 279 -36.68 -2.22 -2.57
N SER A 280 -37.60 -1.97 -3.51
CA SER A 280 -37.32 -1.65 -4.93
C SER A 280 -36.64 -0.28 -5.17
N ASP A 281 -36.03 0.32 -4.15
CA ASP A 281 -35.23 1.53 -4.26
C ASP A 281 -33.76 1.22 -4.57
N GLY A 282 -33.08 2.16 -5.24
CA GLY A 282 -31.76 1.97 -5.87
C GLY A 282 -30.58 1.57 -4.96
N GLY A 283 -30.81 1.26 -3.69
CA GLY A 283 -29.84 0.61 -2.79
C GLY A 283 -29.67 -0.88 -3.07
N SER A 284 -30.72 -1.57 -3.53
CA SER A 284 -30.68 -3.00 -3.90
C SER A 284 -29.65 -3.29 -5.00
N GLY A 285 -29.57 -2.43 -6.03
CA GLY A 285 -28.64 -2.62 -7.14
C GLY A 285 -27.15 -2.54 -6.76
N VAL A 286 -26.79 -1.74 -5.74
CA VAL A 286 -25.38 -1.64 -5.28
C VAL A 286 -24.93 -2.92 -4.58
N VAL A 287 -25.83 -3.53 -3.82
CA VAL A 287 -25.56 -4.75 -3.07
C VAL A 287 -25.52 -5.95 -4.01
N GLU A 288 -26.42 -6.00 -4.99
CA GLU A 288 -26.43 -7.06 -5.99
C GLU A 288 -25.17 -7.01 -6.87
N ALA A 289 -24.80 -5.83 -7.35
CA ALA A 289 -23.51 -5.64 -8.04
C ALA A 289 -22.32 -6.01 -7.15
N PHE A 290 -22.34 -5.73 -5.84
CA PHE A 290 -21.26 -6.18 -4.97
C PHE A 290 -21.14 -7.72 -4.93
N ARG A 291 -22.28 -8.40 -4.87
CA ARG A 291 -22.38 -9.86 -4.85
C ARG A 291 -21.88 -10.47 -6.16
N GLU A 292 -22.29 -9.90 -7.30
CA GLU A 292 -21.83 -10.31 -8.62
C GLU A 292 -20.33 -10.09 -8.81
N ALA A 293 -19.81 -8.94 -8.36
CA ALA A 293 -18.39 -8.63 -8.41
C ALA A 293 -17.56 -9.65 -7.64
N ILE A 294 -17.93 -9.99 -6.39
CA ILE A 294 -17.23 -11.00 -5.58
C ILE A 294 -17.25 -12.37 -6.26
N ALA A 295 -18.39 -12.72 -6.87
CA ALA A 295 -18.55 -13.96 -7.62
C ALA A 295 -17.82 -13.97 -8.97
N GLY A 296 -17.16 -12.86 -9.36
CA GLY A 296 -16.42 -12.75 -10.61
C GLY A 296 -17.32 -12.61 -11.86
N MET A 297 -18.61 -12.32 -11.66
CA MET A 297 -19.65 -12.36 -12.71
C MET A 297 -20.26 -10.99 -13.04
N GLU A 298 -19.61 -9.89 -12.65
CA GLU A 298 -20.17 -8.53 -12.79
C GLU A 298 -20.68 -8.20 -14.20
N ASP A 299 -21.97 -7.88 -14.32
CA ASP A 299 -22.59 -7.38 -15.54
C ASP A 299 -22.05 -5.97 -15.90
N PRO A 300 -21.47 -5.78 -17.10
CA PRO A 300 -21.10 -4.46 -17.63
C PRO A 300 -22.18 -3.41 -17.49
N ASP A 301 -23.43 -3.73 -17.83
CA ASP A 301 -24.51 -2.75 -17.82
C ASP A 301 -24.89 -2.34 -16.38
N ALA A 302 -24.84 -3.31 -15.44
CA ALA A 302 -25.04 -3.05 -14.01
C ALA A 302 -23.95 -2.14 -13.44
N LEU A 303 -22.68 -2.41 -13.75
CA LEU A 303 -21.55 -1.57 -13.33
C LEU A 303 -21.67 -0.15 -13.91
N GLU A 304 -21.94 -0.02 -15.20
CA GLU A 304 -22.09 1.28 -15.89
C GLU A 304 -23.23 2.11 -15.26
N SER A 305 -24.29 1.48 -14.77
CA SER A 305 -25.37 2.17 -14.06
C SER A 305 -24.93 2.76 -12.70
N LEU A 306 -23.85 2.25 -12.11
CA LEU A 306 -23.30 2.68 -10.83
C LEU A 306 -22.19 3.75 -10.97
N LEU A 307 -21.55 3.85 -12.14
CA LEU A 307 -20.46 4.79 -12.44
C LEU A 307 -20.80 6.29 -12.40
N PRO A 308 -22.05 6.78 -12.54
CA PRO A 308 -22.34 8.21 -12.39
C PRO A 308 -22.13 8.68 -10.93
N ILE A 309 -20.89 9.02 -10.58
CA ILE A 309 -20.52 9.57 -9.27
C ILE A 309 -20.82 11.08 -9.28
N LYS A 310 -22.09 11.45 -9.07
CA LYS A 310 -22.38 12.82 -8.59
C LYS A 310 -22.33 12.79 -7.07
N ALA A 311 -21.17 13.15 -6.52
CA ALA A 311 -21.00 13.41 -5.08
C ALA A 311 -21.98 14.52 -4.65
N THR A 312 -23.18 14.12 -4.25
CA THR A 312 -24.18 15.07 -3.78
C THR A 312 -23.81 15.43 -2.34
N LYS A 313 -23.20 16.61 -2.17
CA LYS A 313 -22.87 17.25 -0.88
C LYS A 313 -24.06 17.39 0.11
N ARG A 314 -25.26 16.91 -0.24
CA ARG A 314 -26.52 17.02 0.50
C ARG A 314 -27.09 15.70 1.03
N LEU A 315 -26.33 14.61 1.01
CA LEU A 315 -26.78 13.35 1.61
C LEU A 315 -26.66 13.37 3.15
N ALA A 316 -27.67 12.84 3.84
CA ALA A 316 -27.64 12.66 5.30
C ALA A 316 -26.43 11.78 5.71
N PRO A 317 -25.88 11.93 6.93
CA PRO A 317 -24.70 11.17 7.38
C PRO A 317 -24.81 9.64 7.20
N PHE A 318 -26.00 9.08 7.44
CA PHE A 318 -26.32 7.65 7.20
C PHE A 318 -26.17 7.24 5.72
N LEU A 319 -26.52 8.12 4.78
CA LEU A 319 -26.35 7.91 3.33
C LEU A 319 -24.89 8.05 2.87
N ARG A 320 -23.97 8.56 3.70
CA ARG A 320 -22.53 8.50 3.39
C ARG A 320 -21.98 7.07 3.55
N GLN A 321 -22.61 6.23 4.37
CA GLN A 321 -22.27 4.81 4.46
C GLN A 321 -22.62 4.08 3.16
N SER A 322 -23.73 4.46 2.49
CA SER A 322 -24.04 3.96 1.14
C SER A 322 -23.04 4.39 0.05
N LEU A 323 -22.35 5.53 0.22
CA LEU A 323 -21.26 5.92 -0.69
C LEU A 323 -20.05 5.01 -0.55
N ARG A 324 -19.69 4.59 0.67
CA ARG A 324 -18.57 3.64 0.90
C ARG A 324 -18.78 2.32 0.17
N THR A 325 -19.97 1.73 0.39
CA THR A 325 -20.35 0.47 -0.26
C THR A 325 -20.39 0.65 -1.77
N ARG A 326 -20.89 1.78 -2.27
CA ARG A 326 -20.90 2.05 -3.73
C ARG A 326 -19.50 2.17 -4.33
N TYR A 327 -18.57 2.93 -3.74
CA TYR A 327 -17.19 3.00 -4.24
C TYR A 327 -16.53 1.63 -4.26
N LEU A 328 -16.72 0.86 -3.19
CA LEU A 328 -16.22 -0.50 -3.07
C LEU A 328 -16.80 -1.41 -4.16
N THR A 329 -18.12 -1.40 -4.36
CA THR A 329 -18.81 -2.14 -5.40
C THR A 329 -18.26 -1.80 -6.78
N VAL A 330 -18.16 -0.50 -7.09
CA VAL A 330 -17.63 -0.04 -8.40
C VAL A 330 -16.20 -0.53 -8.60
N ASN A 331 -15.33 -0.39 -7.61
CA ASN A 331 -13.93 -0.79 -7.73
C ASN A 331 -13.79 -2.31 -7.88
N LEU A 332 -14.57 -3.11 -7.13
CA LEU A 332 -14.59 -4.56 -7.30
C LEU A 332 -15.21 -5.00 -8.62
N GLY A 333 -16.25 -4.32 -9.10
CA GLY A 333 -16.87 -4.58 -10.39
C GLY A 333 -15.91 -4.31 -11.54
N MET A 334 -15.18 -3.18 -11.49
CA MET A 334 -14.10 -2.91 -12.46
C MET A 334 -13.00 -3.97 -12.40
N LEU A 335 -12.60 -4.41 -11.20
CA LEU A 335 -11.65 -5.52 -11.02
C LEU A 335 -12.19 -6.82 -11.63
N ALA A 336 -13.46 -7.17 -11.37
CA ALA A 336 -14.11 -8.37 -11.90
C ALA A 336 -14.17 -8.37 -13.43
N GLN A 337 -14.37 -7.21 -14.04
CA GLN A 337 -14.33 -7.03 -15.50
C GLN A 337 -12.91 -6.92 -16.06
N GLY A 338 -11.88 -6.95 -15.22
CA GLY A 338 -10.48 -6.80 -15.63
C GLY A 338 -10.11 -5.38 -16.09
N ARG A 339 -10.90 -4.36 -15.77
CA ARG A 339 -10.65 -2.92 -16.04
C ARG A 339 -9.63 -2.33 -15.05
N ILE A 340 -8.49 -3.00 -14.86
CA ILE A 340 -7.51 -2.69 -13.79
C ILE A 340 -6.91 -1.30 -13.93
N VAL A 341 -6.52 -0.90 -15.14
CA VAL A 341 -5.88 0.41 -15.38
C VAL A 341 -6.85 1.55 -15.07
N GLU A 342 -8.08 1.42 -15.52
CA GLU A 342 -9.15 2.40 -15.29
C GLU A 342 -9.54 2.48 -13.81
N MET A 343 -9.74 1.33 -13.17
CA MET A 343 -9.95 1.26 -11.72
C MET A 343 -8.82 1.96 -10.96
N THR A 344 -7.57 1.70 -11.34
CA THR A 344 -6.40 2.29 -10.66
C THR A 344 -6.38 3.80 -10.80
N GLY A 345 -6.67 4.35 -11.99
CA GLY A 345 -6.78 5.80 -12.20
C GLY A 345 -7.87 6.40 -11.32
N SER A 346 -9.11 5.89 -11.43
CA SER A 346 -10.26 6.37 -10.67
C SER A 346 -10.05 6.32 -9.15
N VAL A 347 -9.40 5.26 -8.65
CA VAL A 347 -9.15 5.11 -7.22
C VAL A 347 -8.05 6.05 -6.72
N LEU A 348 -7.06 6.39 -7.55
CA LEU A 348 -6.05 7.38 -7.19
C LEU A 348 -6.68 8.78 -7.07
N ASP A 349 -7.61 9.14 -7.96
CA ASP A 349 -8.38 10.39 -7.85
C ASP A 349 -9.21 10.40 -6.55
N GLN A 350 -9.92 9.30 -6.26
CA GLN A 350 -10.69 9.14 -5.03
C GLN A 350 -9.81 9.20 -3.76
N LEU A 351 -8.59 8.66 -3.83
CA LEU A 351 -7.63 8.73 -2.73
C LEU A 351 -7.17 10.17 -2.51
N GLU A 352 -6.93 10.93 -3.56
CA GLU A 352 -6.60 12.35 -3.48
C GLU A 352 -7.72 13.15 -2.80
N GLU A 353 -8.97 12.95 -3.24
CA GLU A 353 -10.15 13.56 -2.61
C GLU A 353 -10.30 13.17 -1.14
N ALA A 354 -10.10 11.90 -0.80
CA ALA A 354 -10.21 11.40 0.57
C ALA A 354 -9.13 12.00 1.49
N LEU A 355 -7.91 12.18 0.97
CA LEU A 355 -6.81 12.83 1.69
C LEU A 355 -7.08 14.31 1.91
N ALA A 356 -7.59 15.01 0.89
CA ALA A 356 -8.00 16.41 1.01
C ALA A 356 -9.17 16.60 2.01
N ALA A 357 -10.10 15.64 2.05
CA ALA A 357 -11.22 15.63 2.99
C ALA A 357 -10.84 15.12 4.40
N GLU A 358 -9.61 14.65 4.59
CA GLU A 358 -9.13 14.01 5.82
C GLU A 358 -10.05 12.84 6.28
N ASP A 359 -10.66 12.11 5.33
CA ASP A 359 -11.54 10.97 5.60
C ASP A 359 -10.74 9.67 5.66
N TYR A 360 -10.22 9.36 6.84
CA TYR A 360 -9.39 8.17 7.06
C TYR A 360 -10.04 6.85 6.62
N ARG A 361 -11.37 6.72 6.70
CA ARG A 361 -12.05 5.49 6.28
C ARG A 361 -11.89 5.28 4.78
N LEU A 362 -12.08 6.34 4.01
CA LEU A 362 -11.91 6.33 2.56
C LEU A 362 -10.42 6.25 2.19
N ILE A 363 -9.52 6.91 2.94
CA ILE A 363 -8.08 6.77 2.74
C ILE A 363 -7.66 5.30 2.80
N VAL A 364 -8.04 4.56 3.85
CA VAL A 364 -7.69 3.13 3.97
C VAL A 364 -8.26 2.31 2.80
N GLN A 365 -9.53 2.53 2.46
CA GLN A 365 -10.21 1.80 1.38
C GLN A 365 -9.58 2.09 0.01
N HIS A 366 -9.39 3.35 -0.36
CA HIS A 366 -8.83 3.74 -1.65
C HIS A 366 -7.33 3.41 -1.72
N SER A 367 -6.57 3.51 -0.62
CA SER A 367 -5.17 3.07 -0.58
C SER A 367 -5.05 1.58 -0.87
N TYR A 368 -5.96 0.75 -0.33
CA TYR A 368 -6.01 -0.67 -0.63
C TYR A 368 -6.26 -0.94 -2.12
N PHE A 369 -7.28 -0.34 -2.73
CA PHE A 369 -7.56 -0.57 -4.15
C PHE A 369 -6.49 0.02 -5.08
N ALA A 370 -5.92 1.18 -4.73
CA ALA A 370 -4.79 1.78 -5.46
C ALA A 370 -3.59 0.83 -5.39
N ALA A 371 -3.22 0.35 -4.20
CA ALA A 371 -2.10 -0.56 -4.03
C ALA A 371 -2.33 -1.89 -4.76
N LEU A 372 -3.55 -2.44 -4.71
CA LEU A 372 -3.93 -3.65 -5.44
C LEU A 372 -3.81 -3.46 -6.96
N GLY A 373 -4.38 -2.39 -7.50
CA GLY A 373 -4.31 -2.06 -8.92
C GLY A 373 -2.87 -1.86 -9.40
N LEU A 374 -2.11 -1.03 -8.70
CA LEU A 374 -0.68 -0.80 -8.95
C LEU A 374 0.13 -2.10 -8.86
N TYR A 375 -0.17 -2.97 -7.90
CA TYR A 375 0.47 -4.28 -7.77
C TYR A 375 0.17 -5.20 -8.97
N LEU A 376 -1.09 -5.30 -9.39
CA LEU A 376 -1.50 -6.10 -10.56
C LEU A 376 -0.86 -5.56 -11.85
N MET A 377 -0.62 -4.26 -11.91
CA MET A 377 0.11 -3.59 -12.99
C MET A 377 1.63 -3.80 -12.89
N GLY A 378 2.19 -4.29 -11.78
CA GLY A 378 3.64 -4.44 -11.58
C GLY A 378 4.36 -3.17 -11.10
N GLN A 379 3.61 -2.16 -10.66
CA GLN A 379 4.12 -0.90 -10.10
C GLN A 379 4.35 -1.02 -8.59
N PHE A 380 5.19 -1.97 -8.16
CA PHE A 380 5.33 -2.35 -6.74
C PHE A 380 5.81 -1.22 -5.83
N GLU A 381 6.70 -0.36 -6.30
CA GLU A 381 7.19 0.80 -5.53
C GLU A 381 6.06 1.79 -5.25
N ASN A 382 5.23 2.06 -6.26
CA ASN A 382 4.05 2.92 -6.12
C ASN A 382 2.98 2.26 -5.23
N ALA A 383 2.79 0.94 -5.36
CA ALA A 383 1.87 0.20 -4.50
C ALA A 383 2.28 0.26 -3.02
N ALA A 384 3.58 0.17 -2.72
CA ALA A 384 4.09 0.36 -1.36
C ALA A 384 3.91 1.82 -0.89
N LEU A 385 4.20 2.80 -1.76
CA LEU A 385 4.10 4.22 -1.43
C LEU A 385 2.68 4.62 -0.99
N VAL A 386 1.65 4.23 -1.74
CA VAL A 386 0.27 4.55 -1.36
C VAL A 386 -0.19 3.81 -0.08
N SER A 387 0.54 2.79 0.37
CA SER A 387 0.26 2.06 1.61
C SER A 387 0.89 2.71 2.84
N ASP A 388 2.01 3.42 2.69
CA ASP A 388 2.82 3.95 3.81
C ASP A 388 2.01 4.89 4.72
N ALA A 389 1.16 5.74 4.12
CA ALA A 389 0.30 6.67 4.86
C ALA A 389 -0.71 5.96 5.78
N VAL A 390 -1.13 4.74 5.43
CA VAL A 390 -2.10 3.95 6.22
C VAL A 390 -1.44 3.31 7.43
N PHE A 391 -0.23 2.75 7.29
CA PHE A 391 0.49 2.12 8.41
C PHE A 391 1.03 3.12 9.43
N ALA A 392 1.09 4.38 9.04
CA ALA A 392 1.25 5.48 9.96
C ALA A 392 -0.05 5.75 10.75
N SER A 393 -0.87 4.76 11.06
CA SER A 393 -2.01 4.83 11.98
C SER A 393 -2.25 3.44 12.58
N GLU A 394 -2.94 3.38 13.71
CA GLU A 394 -3.29 2.08 14.31
C GLU A 394 -4.38 1.38 13.47
N PRO A 395 -4.53 0.06 13.61
CA PRO A 395 -5.52 -0.70 12.85
C PRO A 395 -6.97 -0.25 13.13
N PRO A 396 -7.82 -0.13 12.09
CA PRO A 396 -9.25 0.06 12.25
C PRO A 396 -9.94 -1.14 12.91
N ILE A 397 -11.13 -0.95 13.47
CA ILE A 397 -11.90 -2.02 14.15
C ILE A 397 -13.11 -2.55 13.39
N SER A 398 -13.44 -1.88 12.29
CA SER A 398 -14.59 -2.15 11.44
C SER A 398 -14.13 -2.86 10.15
N VAL A 399 -14.96 -2.85 9.10
CA VAL A 399 -14.65 -3.50 7.82
C VAL A 399 -13.31 -3.03 7.24
N GLN A 400 -12.89 -1.79 7.52
CA GLN A 400 -11.59 -1.26 7.11
C GLN A 400 -10.39 -2.07 7.62
N ARG A 401 -10.57 -2.84 8.71
CA ARG A 401 -9.55 -3.74 9.23
C ARG A 401 -9.13 -4.79 8.19
N TYR A 402 -10.04 -5.20 7.31
CA TYR A 402 -9.76 -6.17 6.25
C TYR A 402 -8.95 -5.56 5.10
N TYR A 403 -9.23 -4.31 4.72
CA TYR A 403 -8.41 -3.56 3.75
C TYR A 403 -7.01 -3.29 4.30
N TYR A 404 -6.93 -2.89 5.57
CA TYR A 404 -5.67 -2.71 6.28
C TYR A 404 -4.87 -4.03 6.35
N ALA A 405 -5.54 -5.14 6.67
CA ALA A 405 -4.90 -6.46 6.70
C ALA A 405 -4.42 -6.92 5.31
N ALA A 406 -5.20 -6.67 4.25
CA ALA A 406 -4.80 -6.96 2.89
C ALA A 406 -3.59 -6.11 2.46
N LEU A 407 -3.55 -4.82 2.85
CA LEU A 407 -2.39 -3.95 2.65
C LEU A 407 -1.14 -4.49 3.34
N LEU A 408 -1.24 -5.02 4.57
CA LEU A 408 -0.09 -5.63 5.25
C LEU A 408 0.47 -6.81 4.46
N LEU A 409 -0.38 -7.73 4.00
CA LEU A 409 0.07 -8.90 3.24
C LEU A 409 0.61 -8.51 1.85
N LEU A 410 0.02 -7.51 1.21
CA LEU A 410 0.53 -6.94 -0.03
C LEU A 410 1.94 -6.36 0.17
N ASN A 411 2.16 -5.60 1.23
CA ASN A 411 3.47 -5.02 1.55
C ASN A 411 4.47 -6.08 2.04
N ALA A 412 4.00 -7.15 2.68
CA ALA A 412 4.84 -8.32 2.97
C ALA A 412 5.35 -8.98 1.69
N LEU A 413 4.47 -9.14 0.70
CA LEU A 413 4.80 -9.71 -0.60
C LEU A 413 5.80 -8.83 -1.37
N ILE A 414 5.53 -7.52 -1.46
CA ILE A 414 6.46 -6.55 -2.09
C ILE A 414 7.82 -6.59 -1.37
N SER A 415 7.83 -6.51 -0.04
CA SER A 415 9.07 -6.55 0.76
C SER A 415 9.85 -7.83 0.58
N TYR A 416 9.18 -8.99 0.56
CA TYR A 416 9.81 -10.28 0.36
C TYR A 416 10.50 -10.34 -1.00
N ARG A 417 9.81 -9.86 -2.04
CA ARG A 417 10.29 -9.87 -3.42
C ARG A 417 11.41 -8.86 -3.66
N SER A 418 11.41 -7.72 -2.97
CA SER A 418 12.53 -6.78 -2.91
C SER A 418 13.75 -7.30 -2.13
N GLY A 419 13.74 -8.56 -1.67
CA GLY A 419 14.83 -9.16 -0.90
C GLY A 419 14.85 -8.78 0.59
N SER A 420 13.84 -8.08 1.08
CA SER A 420 13.72 -7.62 2.48
C SER A 420 12.87 -8.59 3.31
N GLY A 421 13.30 -9.84 3.43
CA GLY A 421 12.55 -10.89 4.13
C GLY A 421 12.20 -10.57 5.59
N LEU A 422 13.07 -9.87 6.33
CA LEU A 422 12.78 -9.46 7.71
C LEU A 422 11.65 -8.43 7.79
N VAL A 423 11.56 -7.51 6.82
CA VAL A 423 10.46 -6.54 6.75
C VAL A 423 9.15 -7.25 6.41
N ALA A 424 9.21 -8.21 5.47
CA ALA A 424 8.06 -9.04 5.15
C ALA A 424 7.51 -9.79 6.38
N LEU A 425 8.39 -10.37 7.20
CA LEU A 425 7.97 -11.04 8.45
C LEU A 425 7.28 -10.09 9.42
N ARG A 426 7.74 -8.83 9.55
CA ARG A 426 7.09 -7.86 10.43
C ARG A 426 5.67 -7.53 9.99
N PHE A 427 5.44 -7.40 8.68
CA PHE A 427 4.09 -7.21 8.14
C PHE A 427 3.20 -8.44 8.41
N ILE A 428 3.76 -9.65 8.28
CA ILE A 428 3.03 -10.90 8.57
C ILE A 428 2.73 -11.04 10.06
N ASP A 429 3.67 -10.69 10.94
CA ASP A 429 3.46 -10.70 12.40
C ASP A 429 2.36 -9.70 12.78
N HIS A 430 2.38 -8.50 12.18
CA HIS A 430 1.32 -7.50 12.36
C HIS A 430 -0.02 -8.05 11.88
N PHE A 431 -0.10 -8.61 10.67
CA PHE A 431 -1.31 -9.22 10.14
C PHE A 431 -1.86 -10.29 11.08
N THR A 432 -1.00 -11.18 11.58
CA THR A 432 -1.36 -12.26 12.50
C THR A 432 -1.91 -11.70 13.82
N SER A 433 -1.34 -10.60 14.32
CA SER A 433 -1.81 -9.93 15.53
C SER A 433 -3.21 -9.33 15.39
N LEU A 434 -3.65 -9.03 14.16
CA LEU A 434 -5.01 -8.55 13.91
C LEU A 434 -6.06 -9.64 14.10
N GLN A 435 -5.69 -10.93 14.10
CA GLN A 435 -6.64 -12.05 14.28
C GLN A 435 -7.90 -11.91 13.41
N ILE A 436 -7.72 -11.44 12.16
CA ILE A 436 -8.85 -11.30 11.24
C ILE A 436 -9.38 -12.67 10.83
N ARG A 437 -10.67 -12.71 10.51
CA ARG A 437 -11.29 -13.88 9.89
C ARG A 437 -10.96 -13.91 8.40
N ASP A 438 -11.23 -15.05 7.78
CA ASP A 438 -11.26 -15.12 6.32
C ASP A 438 -12.35 -14.19 5.76
N SER A 439 -12.09 -13.66 4.56
CA SER A 439 -13.04 -12.80 3.86
C SER A 439 -12.88 -12.90 2.34
N ALA A 440 -13.88 -12.44 1.61
CA ALA A 440 -13.89 -12.32 0.17
C ALA A 440 -12.91 -11.24 -0.38
N ILE A 441 -12.30 -10.44 0.50
CA ILE A 441 -11.42 -9.33 0.09
C ILE A 441 -10.10 -9.88 -0.47
N PRO A 442 -9.74 -9.55 -1.73
CA PRO A 442 -8.48 -9.98 -2.33
C PRO A 442 -7.26 -9.60 -1.48
N GLY A 443 -6.47 -10.60 -1.11
CA GLY A 443 -5.25 -10.40 -0.34
C GLY A 443 -5.42 -10.37 1.18
N ALA A 444 -6.64 -10.54 1.71
CA ALA A 444 -6.90 -10.67 3.14
C ALA A 444 -6.84 -12.13 3.66
N THR A 445 -6.05 -13.00 3.03
CA THR A 445 -5.96 -14.44 3.33
C THR A 445 -4.63 -14.80 3.99
N ALA A 446 -4.66 -15.49 5.13
CA ALA A 446 -3.47 -15.80 5.93
C ALA A 446 -2.42 -16.67 5.18
N GLU A 447 -2.85 -17.45 4.20
CA GLU A 447 -2.03 -18.38 3.41
C GLU A 447 -0.91 -17.66 2.65
N ILE A 448 -1.10 -16.39 2.30
CA ILE A 448 -0.06 -15.55 1.70
C ILE A 448 1.13 -15.43 2.66
N GLY A 449 0.85 -15.13 3.94
CA GLY A 449 1.87 -15.03 4.98
C GLY A 449 2.56 -16.37 5.24
N VAL A 450 1.79 -17.46 5.30
CA VAL A 450 2.33 -18.83 5.47
C VAL A 450 3.26 -19.19 4.31
N ALA A 451 2.85 -18.91 3.07
CA ALA A 451 3.67 -19.17 1.88
C ALA A 451 4.97 -18.38 1.90
N ILE A 452 4.94 -17.08 2.22
CA ILE A 452 6.15 -16.25 2.34
C ILE A 452 7.09 -16.81 3.42
N GLN A 453 6.55 -17.16 4.61
CA GLN A 453 7.35 -17.74 5.69
C GLN A 453 7.99 -19.09 5.29
N ALA A 454 7.25 -19.94 4.59
CA ALA A 454 7.75 -21.22 4.09
C ALA A 454 8.86 -21.03 3.05
N LEU A 455 8.66 -20.13 2.09
CA LEU A 455 9.67 -19.81 1.08
C LEU A 455 10.95 -19.21 1.68
N GLN A 456 10.84 -18.39 2.74
CA GLN A 456 12.03 -17.91 3.48
C GLN A 456 12.85 -19.06 4.09
N ARG A 457 12.20 -20.17 4.46
CA ARG A 457 12.85 -21.39 4.95
C ARG A 457 13.24 -22.35 3.84
N ARG A 458 13.07 -21.95 2.57
CA ARG A 458 13.27 -22.77 1.36
C ARG A 458 12.36 -23.99 1.30
N ASP A 459 11.20 -23.91 1.95
CA ASP A 459 10.17 -24.95 1.94
C ASP A 459 9.11 -24.60 0.90
N THR A 460 9.35 -25.04 -0.34
CA THR A 460 8.45 -24.75 -1.48
C THR A 460 7.19 -25.59 -1.43
N GLU A 461 7.26 -26.79 -0.87
CA GLU A 461 6.12 -27.72 -0.78
C GLU A 461 5.05 -27.16 0.15
N THR A 462 5.43 -26.72 1.35
CA THR A 462 4.51 -26.05 2.28
C THR A 462 3.93 -24.76 1.69
N ALA A 463 4.71 -24.00 0.91
CA ALA A 463 4.20 -22.78 0.27
C ALA A 463 3.13 -23.08 -0.79
N ILE A 464 3.35 -24.11 -1.63
CA ILE A 464 2.38 -24.58 -2.63
C ILE A 464 1.12 -25.12 -1.94
N GLU A 465 1.29 -25.91 -0.88
CA GLU A 465 0.17 -26.47 -0.13
C GLU A 465 -0.68 -25.35 0.48
N ALA A 466 -0.05 -24.39 1.18
CA ALA A 466 -0.74 -23.27 1.80
C ALA A 466 -1.57 -22.46 0.79
N LEU A 467 -0.96 -21.98 -0.30
CA LEU A 467 -1.69 -21.22 -1.32
C LEU A 467 -2.77 -22.06 -2.00
N GLY A 468 -2.55 -23.35 -2.21
CA GLY A 468 -3.55 -24.23 -2.78
C GLY A 468 -4.74 -24.49 -1.85
N VAL A 469 -4.52 -24.57 -0.53
CA VAL A 469 -5.59 -24.62 0.48
C VAL A 469 -6.40 -23.32 0.45
N GLY A 470 -5.73 -22.16 0.44
CA GLY A 470 -6.38 -20.86 0.34
C GLY A 470 -7.23 -20.74 -0.93
N LEU A 471 -6.68 -21.16 -2.08
CA LEU A 471 -7.38 -21.17 -3.37
C LEU A 471 -8.65 -22.02 -3.31
N GLY A 472 -8.54 -23.25 -2.81
CA GLY A 472 -9.69 -24.15 -2.64
C GLY A 472 -10.75 -23.58 -1.70
N ARG A 473 -10.33 -22.96 -0.59
CA ARG A 473 -11.25 -22.32 0.36
C ARG A 473 -11.97 -21.12 -0.24
N CYS A 474 -11.26 -20.23 -0.95
CA CYS A 474 -11.89 -19.10 -1.63
C CYS A 474 -12.95 -19.57 -2.63
N LEU A 475 -12.64 -20.57 -3.45
CA LEU A 475 -13.58 -21.11 -4.44
C LEU A 475 -14.76 -21.83 -3.82
N ALA A 476 -14.54 -22.61 -2.74
CA ALA A 476 -15.62 -23.27 -2.02
C ALA A 476 -16.63 -22.27 -1.44
N ASN A 477 -16.19 -21.05 -1.12
CA ASN A 477 -17.05 -19.98 -0.63
C ASN A 477 -17.57 -19.05 -1.74
N GLY A 478 -17.18 -19.24 -3.00
CA GLY A 478 -17.56 -18.37 -4.12
C GLY A 478 -16.78 -17.04 -4.18
N TRP A 479 -15.66 -16.92 -3.48
CA TRP A 479 -14.81 -15.72 -3.46
C TRP A 479 -13.84 -15.72 -4.64
N VAL A 480 -14.38 -15.54 -5.85
CA VAL A 480 -13.64 -15.71 -7.12
C VAL A 480 -12.51 -14.69 -7.27
N LEU A 481 -12.73 -13.42 -6.89
CA LEU A 481 -11.67 -12.40 -6.97
C LEU A 481 -10.51 -12.67 -6.01
N ALA A 482 -10.79 -13.19 -4.81
CA ALA A 482 -9.75 -13.59 -3.87
C ALA A 482 -8.94 -14.79 -4.40
N ALA A 483 -9.63 -15.78 -5.00
CA ALA A 483 -9.01 -16.92 -5.67
C ALA A 483 -8.12 -16.50 -6.88
N PHE A 484 -8.62 -15.58 -7.71
CA PHE A 484 -7.84 -14.96 -8.78
C PHE A 484 -6.57 -14.30 -8.23
N TYR A 485 -6.71 -13.46 -7.21
CA TYR A 485 -5.57 -12.76 -6.61
C TYR A 485 -4.53 -13.74 -6.02
N LEU A 486 -4.96 -14.80 -5.33
CA LEU A 486 -4.06 -15.85 -4.84
C LEU A 486 -3.27 -16.52 -5.97
N SER A 487 -3.88 -16.70 -7.13
CA SER A 487 -3.21 -17.27 -8.31
C SER A 487 -2.15 -16.32 -8.88
N VAL A 488 -2.41 -15.01 -8.86
CA VAL A 488 -1.41 -13.98 -9.20
C VAL A 488 -0.27 -13.97 -8.18
N VAL A 489 -0.57 -14.02 -6.88
CA VAL A 489 0.43 -14.10 -5.81
C VAL A 489 1.32 -15.33 -5.97
N ALA A 490 0.74 -16.50 -6.25
CA ALA A 490 1.49 -17.73 -6.51
C ALA A 490 2.51 -17.57 -7.65
N THR A 491 2.07 -16.94 -8.75
CA THR A 491 2.93 -16.63 -9.90
C THR A 491 4.08 -15.72 -9.50
N GLN A 492 3.78 -14.67 -8.74
CA GLN A 492 4.78 -13.71 -8.25
C GLN A 492 5.71 -14.31 -7.20
N LEU A 493 5.27 -15.33 -6.47
CA LEU A 493 6.11 -16.13 -5.59
C LEU A 493 6.80 -17.29 -6.32
N GLY A 494 6.80 -17.29 -7.66
CA GLY A 494 7.51 -18.27 -8.51
C GLY A 494 7.07 -19.72 -8.33
N ILE A 495 5.88 -19.91 -7.76
CA ILE A 495 5.23 -21.21 -7.56
C ILE A 495 3.92 -21.31 -8.36
N GLY A 496 3.75 -20.45 -9.36
CA GLY A 496 2.59 -20.42 -10.24
C GLY A 496 2.46 -21.68 -11.10
N ALA A 497 3.58 -22.24 -11.60
CA ALA A 497 3.54 -23.44 -12.44
C ALA A 497 2.95 -24.67 -11.71
N PRO A 498 3.42 -25.04 -10.50
CA PRO A 498 2.79 -26.10 -9.69
C PRO A 498 1.31 -25.85 -9.35
N LEU A 499 0.88 -24.59 -9.30
CA LEU A 499 -0.49 -24.23 -8.97
C LEU A 499 -1.42 -24.12 -10.18
N ARG A 500 -0.89 -24.10 -11.41
CA ARG A 500 -1.69 -24.07 -12.64
C ARG A 500 -2.66 -25.25 -12.73
N GLU A 501 -2.18 -26.47 -12.48
CA GLU A 501 -3.03 -27.67 -12.50
C GLU A 501 -4.16 -27.58 -11.46
N ARG A 502 -3.86 -27.01 -10.28
CA ARG A 502 -4.88 -26.78 -9.25
C ARG A 502 -5.93 -25.76 -9.68
N VAL A 503 -5.50 -24.63 -10.24
CA VAL A 503 -6.39 -23.60 -10.82
C VAL A 503 -7.36 -24.19 -11.84
N ASP A 504 -6.85 -25.05 -12.72
CA ASP A 504 -7.68 -25.72 -13.73
C ASP A 504 -8.63 -26.75 -13.11
N SER A 505 -8.13 -27.58 -12.19
CA SER A 505 -8.93 -28.62 -11.52
C SER A 505 -10.08 -28.07 -10.66
N LEU A 506 -9.88 -26.89 -10.08
CA LEU A 506 -10.87 -26.21 -9.25
C LEU A 506 -11.83 -25.34 -10.07
N GLY A 507 -11.64 -25.25 -11.38
CA GLY A 507 -12.56 -24.55 -12.29
C GLY A 507 -12.56 -23.03 -12.16
N LEU A 508 -11.48 -22.42 -11.66
CA LEU A 508 -11.40 -20.95 -11.51
C LEU A 508 -11.61 -20.24 -12.85
N ARG A 509 -10.96 -20.72 -13.93
CA ARG A 509 -11.06 -20.10 -15.27
C ARG A 509 -12.49 -19.93 -15.77
N ALA A 510 -13.36 -20.90 -15.48
CA ALA A 510 -14.75 -20.89 -15.94
C ALA A 510 -15.61 -19.83 -15.22
N GLN A 511 -15.11 -19.27 -14.11
CA GLN A 511 -15.78 -18.26 -13.28
C GLN A 511 -15.24 -16.85 -13.51
N LEU A 512 -14.23 -16.68 -14.37
CA LEU A 512 -13.63 -15.37 -14.65
C LEU A 512 -14.21 -14.77 -15.93
N THR A 513 -14.35 -13.45 -15.93
CA THR A 513 -14.62 -12.70 -17.16
C THR A 513 -13.47 -12.89 -18.18
N PRO A 514 -13.73 -12.72 -19.49
CA PRO A 514 -12.71 -12.94 -20.53
C PRO A 514 -11.41 -12.15 -20.31
N ARG A 515 -11.52 -10.89 -19.85
CA ARG A 515 -10.36 -10.02 -19.60
C ARG A 515 -9.60 -10.44 -18.35
N LEU A 516 -10.29 -10.83 -17.27
CA LEU A 516 -9.64 -11.31 -16.06
C LEU A 516 -8.99 -12.69 -16.26
N MET A 517 -9.60 -13.56 -17.07
CA MET A 517 -8.99 -14.81 -17.52
C MET A 517 -7.72 -14.55 -18.34
N ALA A 518 -7.72 -13.57 -19.26
CA ALA A 518 -6.54 -13.20 -20.03
C ALA A 518 -5.41 -12.64 -19.12
N LEU A 519 -5.75 -11.89 -18.07
CA LEU A 519 -4.77 -11.44 -17.05
C LEU A 519 -4.19 -12.62 -16.26
N LEU A 520 -5.01 -13.60 -15.89
CA LEU A 520 -4.54 -14.82 -15.25
C LEU A 520 -3.63 -15.62 -16.18
N ASP A 521 -4.02 -15.79 -17.44
CA ASP A 521 -3.21 -16.47 -18.46
C ASP A 521 -1.89 -15.76 -18.72
N MET A 522 -1.89 -14.42 -18.77
CA MET A 522 -0.68 -13.63 -18.84
C MET A 522 0.25 -13.95 -17.66
N CYS A 523 -0.26 -13.88 -16.43
CA CYS A 523 0.52 -14.21 -15.24
C CYS A 523 1.08 -15.64 -15.30
N LEU A 524 0.24 -16.63 -15.55
CA LEU A 524 0.65 -18.03 -15.60
C LEU A 524 1.64 -18.31 -16.75
N SER A 525 1.56 -17.56 -17.85
CA SER A 525 2.49 -17.67 -18.98
C SER A 525 3.89 -17.16 -18.65
N PHE A 526 4.07 -16.41 -17.56
CA PHE A 526 5.38 -15.94 -17.12
C PHE A 526 6.38 -17.08 -16.85
N HIS A 527 5.88 -18.28 -16.56
CA HIS A 527 6.69 -19.49 -16.39
C HIS A 527 6.79 -20.36 -17.66
N ASP A 528 6.02 -20.04 -18.70
CA ASP A 528 6.04 -20.77 -19.97
C ASP A 528 7.11 -20.21 -20.91
N SER A 529 7.72 -21.08 -21.70
CA SER A 529 8.76 -20.68 -22.66
C SER A 529 8.22 -20.20 -24.01
N GLU A 530 6.90 -20.15 -24.25
CA GLU A 530 6.30 -19.95 -25.59
C GLU A 530 5.93 -18.48 -25.87
N PRO A 531 6.70 -17.75 -26.70
CA PRO A 531 6.48 -16.32 -26.94
C PRO A 531 5.18 -16.00 -27.70
N ARG A 532 4.76 -16.90 -28.61
CA ARG A 532 3.56 -16.66 -29.43
C ARG A 532 2.27 -16.67 -28.60
N ALA A 533 2.26 -17.40 -27.48
CA ALA A 533 1.12 -17.38 -26.57
C ALA A 533 0.96 -16.00 -25.93
N THR A 534 2.06 -15.37 -25.50
CA THR A 534 2.07 -14.00 -24.97
C THR A 534 1.71 -12.96 -26.02
N GLU A 535 2.16 -13.10 -27.27
CA GLU A 535 1.75 -12.18 -28.36
C GLU A 535 0.24 -12.23 -28.64
N LYS A 536 -0.37 -13.43 -28.58
CA LYS A 536 -1.82 -13.58 -28.75
C LYS A 536 -2.59 -12.90 -27.62
N LEU A 537 -2.09 -12.96 -26.38
CA LEU A 537 -2.69 -12.21 -25.27
C LEU A 537 -2.60 -10.69 -25.50
N ALA A 538 -1.48 -10.21 -26.04
CA ALA A 538 -1.34 -8.79 -26.40
C ALA A 538 -2.41 -8.34 -27.40
N GLU A 539 -2.71 -9.16 -28.41
CA GLU A 539 -3.76 -8.88 -29.40
C GLU A 539 -5.16 -8.84 -28.77
N LEU A 540 -5.44 -9.69 -27.79
CA LEU A 540 -6.69 -9.64 -27.03
C LEU A 540 -6.82 -8.34 -26.24
N PHE A 541 -5.76 -7.94 -25.51
CA PHE A 541 -5.77 -6.69 -24.75
C PHE A 541 -5.93 -5.44 -25.64
N LEU A 542 -5.29 -5.40 -26.82
CA LEU A 542 -5.52 -4.32 -27.79
C LEU A 542 -6.95 -4.31 -28.31
N GLY A 543 -7.58 -5.48 -28.49
CA GLY A 543 -8.99 -5.58 -28.85
C GLY A 543 -9.96 -5.02 -27.80
N TRP A 544 -9.52 -4.89 -26.54
CA TRP A 544 -10.26 -4.26 -25.44
C TRP A 544 -9.76 -2.85 -25.12
N ASP A 545 -8.99 -2.22 -26.01
CA ASP A 545 -8.38 -0.90 -25.80
C ASP A 545 -7.54 -0.80 -24.51
N ASP A 546 -6.79 -1.88 -24.21
CA ASP A 546 -5.89 -1.95 -23.06
C ASP A 546 -4.43 -2.01 -23.52
N PRO A 547 -3.83 -0.86 -23.89
CA PRO A 547 -2.46 -0.83 -24.35
C PRO A 547 -1.45 -1.19 -23.24
N TYR A 548 -1.81 -1.03 -21.95
CA TYR A 548 -0.94 -1.36 -20.82
C TYR A 548 -0.57 -2.84 -20.83
N PHE A 549 -1.57 -3.71 -20.68
CA PHE A 549 -1.33 -5.14 -20.58
C PHE A 549 -0.92 -5.74 -21.92
N ALA A 550 -1.31 -5.12 -23.04
CA ALA A 550 -0.75 -5.46 -24.34
C ALA A 550 0.76 -5.24 -24.38
N ALA A 551 1.25 -4.10 -23.90
CA ALA A 551 2.68 -3.81 -23.87
C ALA A 551 3.44 -4.74 -22.91
N VAL A 552 2.88 -5.05 -21.74
CA VAL A 552 3.44 -6.06 -20.81
C VAL A 552 3.58 -7.43 -21.49
N CYS A 553 2.55 -7.87 -22.21
CA CYS A 553 2.59 -9.12 -22.96
C CYS A 553 3.66 -9.12 -24.07
N LEU A 554 3.81 -8.01 -24.81
CA LEU A 554 4.82 -7.87 -25.87
C LEU A 554 6.24 -7.82 -25.30
N GLU A 555 6.44 -7.15 -24.16
CA GLU A 555 7.72 -7.15 -23.44
C GLU A 555 8.10 -8.56 -22.98
N SER A 556 7.14 -9.27 -22.38
CA SER A 556 7.27 -10.67 -21.97
C SER A 556 7.61 -11.59 -23.15
N ALA A 557 6.97 -11.39 -24.32
CA ALA A 557 7.26 -12.12 -25.54
C ALA A 557 8.68 -11.80 -26.08
N THR A 558 9.06 -10.52 -26.06
CA THR A 558 10.40 -10.06 -26.49
C THR A 558 11.50 -10.74 -25.69
N GLN A 559 11.38 -10.75 -24.36
CA GLN A 559 12.33 -11.42 -23.47
C GLN A 559 12.46 -12.92 -23.79
N ARG A 560 11.36 -13.61 -24.10
CA ARG A 560 11.40 -15.04 -24.49
C ARG A 560 12.04 -15.29 -25.85
N TRP A 561 11.77 -14.42 -26.84
CA TRP A 561 12.45 -14.50 -28.13
C TRP A 561 13.96 -14.32 -27.96
N LEU A 562 14.39 -13.38 -27.11
CA LEU A 562 15.80 -13.19 -26.76
C LEU A 562 16.41 -14.42 -26.06
N LEU A 563 15.70 -15.04 -25.11
CA LEU A 563 16.15 -16.28 -24.45
C LEU A 563 16.33 -17.44 -25.45
N ARG A 564 15.52 -17.47 -26.52
CA ARG A 564 15.64 -18.43 -27.63
C ARG A 564 16.69 -18.03 -28.68
N SER A 565 17.37 -16.90 -28.49
CA SER A 565 18.31 -16.29 -29.46
C SER A 565 17.69 -15.98 -30.83
N ASP A 566 16.37 -15.74 -30.87
CA ASP A 566 15.63 -15.31 -32.06
C ASP A 566 15.52 -13.79 -32.06
N PHE A 567 16.61 -13.13 -32.46
CA PHE A 567 16.71 -11.67 -32.42
C PHE A 567 15.79 -10.96 -33.42
N GLU A 568 15.38 -11.63 -34.50
CA GLU A 568 14.47 -11.07 -35.50
C GLU A 568 13.07 -10.92 -34.92
N ASN A 569 12.51 -12.00 -34.35
CA ASN A 569 11.21 -11.93 -33.71
C ASN A 569 11.21 -11.06 -32.44
N ALA A 570 12.32 -11.02 -31.70
CA ALA A 570 12.49 -10.09 -30.60
C ALA A 570 12.38 -8.62 -31.07
N ALA A 571 13.13 -8.24 -32.11
CA ALA A 571 13.09 -6.87 -32.64
C ALA A 571 11.72 -6.49 -33.22
N LEU A 572 11.03 -7.42 -33.88
CA LEU A 572 9.66 -7.20 -34.38
C LEU A 572 8.66 -6.96 -33.24
N THR A 573 8.76 -7.76 -32.18
CA THR A 573 7.89 -7.66 -31.00
C THR A 573 8.16 -6.38 -30.22
N GLU A 574 9.44 -6.02 -30.03
CA GLU A 574 9.86 -4.77 -29.41
C GLU A 574 9.36 -3.56 -30.22
N ALA A 575 9.47 -3.60 -31.55
CA ALA A 575 8.94 -2.55 -32.42
C ALA A 575 7.41 -2.42 -32.31
N ARG A 576 6.66 -3.52 -32.14
CA ARG A 576 5.22 -3.47 -31.84
C ARG A 576 4.96 -2.81 -30.49
N ARG A 577 5.71 -3.17 -29.45
CA ARG A 577 5.61 -2.58 -28.10
C ARG A 577 5.87 -1.08 -28.13
N ASN A 578 6.91 -0.63 -28.84
CA ASN A 578 7.29 0.78 -28.92
C ASN A 578 6.26 1.65 -29.67
N ARG A 579 5.45 1.07 -30.58
CA ARG A 579 4.35 1.79 -31.25
C ARG A 579 3.20 2.15 -30.32
N LEU A 580 3.07 1.46 -29.19
CA LEU A 580 2.03 1.78 -28.20
C LEU A 580 2.31 3.11 -27.48
N ALA A 581 3.51 3.69 -27.64
CA ALA A 581 3.91 4.99 -27.09
C ALA A 581 3.73 5.15 -25.57
N LEU A 582 3.56 4.03 -24.86
CA LEU A 582 3.67 3.95 -23.42
C LEU A 582 5.16 4.09 -23.09
N GLY A 583 5.51 4.95 -22.13
CA GLY A 583 6.88 5.17 -21.70
C GLY A 583 7.58 3.89 -21.18
N PRO A 584 8.57 4.00 -20.30
CA PRO A 584 9.04 2.83 -19.56
C PRO A 584 7.82 2.15 -18.91
N ILE A 585 7.68 0.84 -18.92
CA ILE A 585 6.60 0.14 -18.20
C ILE A 585 7.28 -0.65 -17.10
N SER A 586 6.65 -0.73 -15.93
CA SER A 586 7.12 -1.65 -14.90
C SER A 586 6.37 -2.94 -15.17
N SER A 587 7.08 -4.02 -15.49
CA SER A 587 6.43 -5.26 -15.84
C SER A 587 6.31 -6.16 -14.62
N PRO A 588 5.15 -6.78 -14.37
CA PRO A 588 5.06 -7.90 -13.43
C PRO A 588 6.04 -9.03 -13.75
N VAL A 589 6.55 -9.11 -15.00
CA VAL A 589 7.57 -10.07 -15.46
C VAL A 589 8.94 -9.80 -14.86
N ASP A 590 9.30 -8.53 -14.68
CA ASP A 590 10.64 -8.10 -14.23
C ASP A 590 11.04 -8.73 -12.89
N TRP A 591 10.03 -9.14 -12.11
CA TRP A 591 10.21 -9.75 -10.81
C TRP A 591 10.13 -11.28 -10.94
N VAL A 592 9.25 -11.85 -11.78
CA VAL A 592 9.09 -13.32 -11.92
C VAL A 592 10.39 -13.99 -12.35
N ASP A 593 11.15 -13.35 -13.24
CA ASP A 593 12.47 -13.85 -13.69
C ASP A 593 13.62 -13.55 -12.72
N GLN A 594 13.37 -12.75 -11.66
CA GLN A 594 14.31 -12.59 -10.56
C GLN A 594 14.17 -13.79 -9.61
N PRO A 595 15.23 -14.59 -9.40
CA PRO A 595 15.12 -15.77 -8.56
C PRO A 595 14.72 -15.38 -7.14
N LEU A 596 13.61 -15.96 -6.66
CA LEU A 596 13.15 -15.79 -5.28
C LEU A 596 14.23 -16.28 -4.35
N GLY A 597 14.72 -15.38 -3.51
CA GLY A 597 15.81 -15.75 -2.64
C GLY A 597 17.05 -16.18 -3.42
N VAL A 598 17.49 -15.37 -4.39
CA VAL A 598 18.93 -15.08 -4.38
C VAL A 598 19.19 -14.39 -3.03
N GLU A 599 19.33 -15.18 -1.96
CA GLU A 599 20.40 -14.96 -1.02
C GLU A 599 21.57 -14.71 -1.93
N PHE A 600 21.93 -13.45 -2.10
CA PHE A 600 23.05 -12.94 -2.83
C PHE A 600 24.23 -13.91 -2.78
N VAL A 601 24.23 -14.89 -3.70
CA VAL A 601 25.15 -16.03 -3.62
C VAL A 601 26.47 -15.43 -4.07
N LEU A 602 27.32 -15.20 -3.08
CA LEU A 602 28.69 -14.81 -3.35
C LEU A 602 29.29 -15.94 -4.19
N THR A 603 29.97 -15.57 -5.27
CA THR A 603 30.81 -16.55 -5.97
C THR A 603 31.83 -17.14 -4.98
N PRO A 604 32.36 -18.34 -5.21
CA PRO A 604 33.37 -18.92 -4.31
C PRO A 604 34.52 -17.96 -3.98
N ARG A 605 34.89 -17.14 -4.98
CA ARG A 605 35.92 -16.12 -4.82
C ARG A 605 35.46 -14.91 -4.01
N GLU A 606 34.25 -14.44 -4.21
CA GLU A 606 33.66 -13.37 -3.39
C GLU A 606 33.48 -13.82 -1.94
N GLU A 607 33.05 -15.05 -1.69
CA GLU A 607 32.93 -15.64 -0.34
C GLU A 607 34.30 -15.73 0.35
N GLU A 608 35.30 -16.25 -0.35
CA GLU A 608 36.67 -16.38 0.17
C GLU A 608 37.28 -15.03 0.55
N LEU A 609 37.09 -14.02 -0.30
CA LEU A 609 37.54 -12.64 -0.04
C LEU A 609 36.71 -11.96 1.06
N ALA A 610 35.39 -12.18 1.10
CA ALA A 610 34.46 -11.65 2.10
C ALA A 610 34.79 -12.12 3.53
N LEU A 611 35.24 -13.37 3.68
CA LEU A 611 35.73 -13.91 4.96
C LEU A 611 37.00 -13.19 5.48
N HIS A 612 37.70 -12.50 4.59
CA HIS A 612 38.92 -11.76 4.87
C HIS A 612 38.73 -10.25 4.77
N ALA A 613 37.47 -9.78 4.65
CA ALA A 613 37.14 -8.38 4.40
C ALA A 613 37.59 -7.41 5.52
N THR A 614 37.96 -7.92 6.71
CA THR A 614 38.57 -7.10 7.78
C THR A 614 40.06 -6.80 7.58
N LEU A 615 40.73 -7.44 6.62
CA LEU A 615 42.09 -7.12 6.22
C LEU A 615 42.11 -5.94 5.23
N GLY A 616 43.23 -5.24 5.11
CA GLY A 616 43.38 -4.19 4.10
C GLY A 616 43.35 -4.75 2.68
N THR A 617 42.85 -3.99 1.70
CA THR A 617 42.77 -4.44 0.28
C THR A 617 44.13 -4.97 -0.22
N GLN A 618 45.23 -4.29 0.14
CA GLN A 618 46.60 -4.67 -0.22
C GLN A 618 47.06 -5.99 0.41
N GLU A 619 46.60 -6.29 1.62
CA GLU A 619 46.94 -7.52 2.34
C GLU A 619 46.19 -8.72 1.76
N ILE A 620 44.90 -8.53 1.47
CA ILE A 620 44.07 -9.52 0.77
C ILE A 620 44.65 -9.80 -0.62
N ALA A 621 45.03 -8.75 -1.36
CA ALA A 621 45.65 -8.86 -2.67
C ALA A 621 46.92 -9.72 -2.66
N ARG A 622 47.83 -9.49 -1.69
CA ARG A 622 49.03 -10.32 -1.50
C ARG A 622 48.69 -11.76 -1.10
N LYS A 623 47.75 -11.95 -0.17
CA LYS A 623 47.38 -13.27 0.33
C LYS A 623 46.80 -14.18 -0.75
N PHE A 624 46.08 -13.60 -1.70
CA PHE A 624 45.39 -14.33 -2.75
C PHE A 624 46.03 -14.20 -4.14
N SER A 625 47.22 -13.59 -4.22
CA SER A 625 47.94 -13.30 -5.48
C SER A 625 47.07 -12.58 -6.52
N LEU A 626 46.32 -11.58 -6.08
CA LEU A 626 45.43 -10.75 -6.91
C LEU A 626 45.89 -9.30 -6.97
N SER A 627 45.38 -8.52 -7.93
CA SER A 627 45.55 -7.06 -7.90
C SER A 627 44.64 -6.41 -6.83
N PRO A 628 45.06 -5.28 -6.21
CA PRO A 628 44.21 -4.55 -5.27
C PRO A 628 42.84 -4.14 -5.85
N ARG A 629 42.82 -3.71 -7.13
CA ARG A 629 41.58 -3.35 -7.84
C ARG A 629 40.64 -4.54 -8.02
N THR A 630 41.18 -5.73 -8.27
CA THR A 630 40.40 -6.97 -8.37
C THR A 630 39.75 -7.33 -7.04
N VAL A 631 40.49 -7.18 -5.93
CA VAL A 631 39.96 -7.41 -4.58
C VAL A 631 38.87 -6.39 -4.25
N GLU A 632 39.08 -5.10 -4.53
CA GLU A 632 38.06 -4.06 -4.35
C GLU A 632 36.79 -4.35 -5.12
N ASN A 633 36.91 -4.76 -6.39
CA ASN A 633 35.76 -5.10 -7.22
C ASN A 633 35.00 -6.32 -6.68
N HIS A 634 35.68 -7.37 -6.23
CA HIS A 634 35.00 -8.53 -5.66
C HIS A 634 34.37 -8.22 -4.30
N LEU A 635 35.03 -7.47 -3.43
CA LEU A 635 34.44 -7.05 -2.15
C LEU A 635 33.26 -6.11 -2.37
N HIS A 636 33.36 -5.17 -3.30
CA HIS A 636 32.26 -4.26 -3.65
C HIS A 636 31.07 -5.02 -4.24
N ARG A 637 31.31 -5.98 -5.15
CA ARG A 637 30.26 -6.87 -5.67
C ARG A 637 29.66 -7.74 -4.57
N ALA A 638 30.46 -8.28 -3.64
CA ALA A 638 29.97 -9.06 -2.53
C ALA A 638 29.11 -8.24 -1.55
N MET A 639 29.54 -7.01 -1.27
CA MET A 639 28.82 -6.01 -0.47
C MET A 639 27.51 -5.57 -1.14
N LYS A 640 27.56 -5.19 -2.42
CA LYS A 640 26.39 -4.82 -3.22
C LYS A 640 25.40 -5.97 -3.34
N LYS A 641 25.90 -7.19 -3.56
CA LYS A 641 25.09 -8.40 -3.53
C LYS A 641 24.44 -8.47 -2.15
N LEU A 642 25.16 -8.68 -1.05
CA LEU A 642 24.52 -8.86 0.27
C LEU A 642 23.78 -7.64 0.87
N ASN A 643 23.65 -6.54 0.13
CA ASN A 643 23.15 -5.24 0.57
C ASN A 643 23.84 -4.74 1.86
N ILE A 644 25.16 -4.92 1.91
CA ILE A 644 26.03 -4.53 3.02
C ILE A 644 26.93 -3.40 2.54
N THR A 645 27.04 -2.32 3.30
CA THR A 645 27.92 -1.19 2.94
C THR A 645 29.26 -1.22 3.68
N ASP A 646 29.45 -2.14 4.64
CA ASP A 646 30.65 -2.29 5.47
C ASP A 646 31.34 -3.66 5.31
N ARG A 647 32.65 -3.64 5.07
CA ARG A 647 33.49 -4.85 4.95
C ARG A 647 33.55 -5.68 6.23
N ARG A 648 33.45 -5.06 7.41
CA ARG A 648 33.41 -5.80 8.69
C ARG A 648 32.08 -6.51 8.89
N GLU A 649 30.98 -5.89 8.48
CA GLU A 649 29.66 -6.51 8.45
C GLU A 649 29.60 -7.68 7.46
N LEU A 650 30.21 -7.50 6.28
CA LEU A 650 30.37 -8.56 5.29
C LEU A 650 31.04 -9.80 5.91
N ARG A 651 32.16 -9.64 6.64
CA ARG A 651 32.82 -10.76 7.31
C ARG A 651 31.95 -11.42 8.40
N ASN A 652 31.28 -10.63 9.22
CA ASN A 652 30.43 -11.16 10.30
C ASN A 652 29.25 -11.97 9.74
N ARG A 653 28.64 -11.48 8.65
CA ARG A 653 27.59 -12.20 7.94
C ARG A 653 28.11 -13.52 7.37
N MET A 654 29.32 -13.54 6.81
CA MET A 654 29.94 -14.79 6.30
C MET A 654 30.25 -15.81 7.39
N ILE A 655 30.64 -15.36 8.59
CA ILE A 655 30.86 -16.25 9.74
C ILE A 655 29.53 -16.86 10.20
N ALA A 656 28.48 -16.04 10.31
CA ALA A 656 27.14 -16.51 10.69
C ALA A 656 26.56 -17.50 9.66
N LEU A 657 26.73 -17.24 8.36
CA LEU A 657 26.30 -18.13 7.29
C LEU A 657 27.04 -19.47 7.29
N ARG A 658 28.34 -19.49 7.64
CA ARG A 658 29.10 -20.74 7.80
C ARG A 658 28.68 -21.54 9.03
N ALA A 659 28.41 -20.87 10.15
CA ALA A 659 27.90 -21.55 11.35
C ALA A 659 26.56 -22.25 11.07
N HIS A 660 25.66 -21.59 10.32
CA HIS A 660 24.37 -22.17 9.92
C HIS A 660 24.52 -23.37 8.96
N LYS A 661 25.48 -23.33 8.02
CA LYS A 661 25.78 -24.46 7.12
C LYS A 661 26.50 -25.64 7.80
N SER A 662 27.12 -25.44 8.96
CA SER A 662 27.92 -26.45 9.66
C SER A 662 27.12 -27.29 10.66
N GLY A 663 25.83 -26.98 10.87
CA GLY A 663 24.97 -27.76 11.77
C GLY A 663 25.48 -27.87 13.21
N THR A 664 26.15 -26.84 13.73
CA THR A 664 26.60 -26.79 15.13
C THR A 664 26.03 -25.52 15.77
N PRO A 665 25.36 -25.61 16.94
CA PRO A 665 24.68 -24.48 17.58
C PRO A 665 25.61 -23.31 17.93
#